data_AF-A0A146MBQ3-F1
#
_entry.id   AF-A0A146MBQ3-F1
#
_cell.length_a   1.000
_cell.length_b   1.000
_cell.length_c   1.000
_cell.angle_alpha   90.00
_cell.angle_beta   90.00
_cell.angle_gamma   90.00
#
_symmetry.space_group_name_H-M   'P 1'
#
loop_
_entity.id
_entity.type
_entity.pdbx_description
1 polymer ?
#
loop_
_entity_poly.entity_id
_entity_poly.type
_entity_poly.pdbx_seq_one_letter_code
_entity_poly.pdbx_strand_id
1 'polypeptide(L)'
;MGPPPAGGPNQKGPTSLFILTEENPLRRYTRFIIEWPPFEYAVLLTIIANCVVLALEEHLPEGDKTTLAKKLEQTEAYFLGIFCVEASLKILALGFVLHRGSYLRNIWNIMDFFVVVTGFITLIPTNELDMDLRTLRAIRVLRPLKLVSGIPSLQVVLKSIIKAMAPLLQIGLLVLFAIVIFAIIGLEFYSGALHKTCYDLEDLREIVLEGDAATPCNTDNKTEAPAGAYVCDSNVSLCLEEWEGPNNGITSFDNIGFAMLTVFQCITMEGWTAILYWMNDAIGSSFNWLYFVPLIVLGSFFMLNLVLGVLSGEFAKEREKVENRQTFLKLRRQHQLERELNGYVEWICKAEEVILAEERTTEEEKMHIIEARRRAAAKRKKLKSLGKSKSTDTEEEEGEEEGEDVPVKKDKKGFSRASYLGKKVKNKGACVSFWRAEKRFRFWIRHVVKAQWFYWFVIVLVFFNTVCVAVEHYGQPQFLTRFLYFAEYGFLGLFMMEMVVKMYALGPRIYFESAFNRFDCVVISGSIFEVVWSELKSGSFGLSVLRALRLLRIFKVTKYWSSLRNLVISLLNSMRSIISLLFLLFLFILIFALLGMQLFGGQFNFPDGTPPTNFNTFPIALLTVFQILTGEDWNEVMYQGIQSQGGPKQGGMIYALYFIVLVLFGNYTLLNVFLAIAVDNLANAQELTAAEEEQEEEDKEKQALELEKEMETLQGGDGSTPKLDSDPSSGFKSKSKDDDEKKADTDDETGPKPMLPYSSMFILSPTNPLRSAAHWVVNLRYFDFFIMVVISLSSIALAAEDPVVEQSTRNVILNYFDYAFTGVFTIEMILKILDMGVILHPGSYLREFWNIMDAVVVICAAVSLGFELSGSQAGPQSLSTIKSLRVLRVLRPLKTIKRVPKLKAVFDCVVNSLKNVINILIVYILFQFIFAVIAVQLFNGKFFFCTDESKFTESECHGEFFVFEPDNPLPRAEKRMWKPRCFHYDNVAAAMLTLFAVQTGEGWPQVLQNSMAATYEDMGPIQNFRIEMSIFYIVYFVVFPFFFVNIFVALIIITFQEQGEAELQDGEIDKNQKSCIDFTIGARPLERYMPNKRNSFKYKIWRIVVSTPFEYFIMMLIVFNTLLLMMKYREAPALLEDILQIMNLVFTSLFLIECILKLIAFGFKNFFKDPWNTFDFITVIGSIVDALVLEFVENSFNVGFLRLFRAARLIKLLRQGYTIRILLWTFVQSFKALPYVCLLIAMLFFIYAIIGM
;
A
#
# COMPACT_ATOMS: atom_id res chain seq x y z
N MET A 1 10.30 -23.76 -22.07
CA MET A 1 11.53 -24.31 -22.68
C MET A 1 11.10 -25.53 -23.47
N GLY A 2 11.44 -25.62 -24.75
CA GLY A 2 11.22 -26.85 -25.51
C GLY A 2 12.27 -27.91 -25.14
N PRO A 3 12.00 -29.20 -25.39
CA PRO A 3 13.02 -30.24 -25.25
C PRO A 3 14.17 -30.01 -26.24
N PRO A 4 15.40 -30.45 -25.93
CA PRO A 4 16.50 -30.43 -26.88
C PRO A 4 16.21 -31.38 -28.05
N PRO A 5 16.77 -31.14 -29.25
CA PRO A 5 16.69 -32.09 -30.35
C PRO A 5 17.43 -33.38 -29.98
N ALA A 6 16.82 -34.53 -30.28
CA ALA A 6 17.47 -35.83 -30.12
C ALA A 6 18.72 -35.92 -31.01
N GLY A 7 19.90 -35.97 -30.38
CA GLY A 7 21.16 -36.20 -31.06
C GLY A 7 21.35 -37.69 -31.34
N GLY A 8 21.74 -38.05 -32.57
CA GLY A 8 21.91 -39.45 -32.96
C GLY A 8 23.03 -40.21 -32.23
N PRO A 9 23.08 -41.56 -32.32
CA PRO A 9 23.71 -42.44 -31.32
C PRO A 9 25.25 -42.44 -31.21
N ASN A 10 25.96 -41.43 -31.75
CA ASN A 10 27.42 -41.45 -31.88
C ASN A 10 28.15 -40.13 -31.50
N GLN A 11 27.48 -39.17 -30.88
CA GLN A 11 28.19 -38.06 -30.23
C GLN A 11 28.66 -38.49 -28.84
N LYS A 12 29.98 -38.65 -28.66
CA LYS A 12 30.59 -38.85 -27.34
C LYS A 12 30.17 -37.70 -26.42
N GLY A 13 29.45 -38.04 -25.35
CA GLY A 13 29.02 -37.08 -24.33
C GLY A 13 30.21 -36.33 -23.71
N PRO A 14 30.00 -35.08 -23.27
CA PRO A 14 31.07 -34.23 -22.73
C PRO A 14 31.73 -34.85 -21.50
N THR A 15 33.07 -34.81 -21.42
CA THR A 15 33.83 -35.30 -20.26
C THR A 15 33.82 -34.27 -19.12
N SER A 16 33.52 -34.68 -17.89
CA SER A 16 33.69 -33.80 -16.73
C SER A 16 35.17 -33.74 -16.34
N LEU A 17 35.65 -32.52 -16.05
CA LEU A 17 37.06 -32.20 -15.74
C LEU A 17 38.06 -32.74 -16.78
N PHE A 18 37.65 -32.91 -18.04
CA PHE A 18 38.42 -33.55 -19.14
C PHE A 18 38.82 -35.02 -18.95
N ILE A 19 38.62 -35.61 -17.76
CA ILE A 19 39.11 -36.95 -17.40
C ILE A 19 37.97 -37.97 -17.30
N LEU A 20 36.75 -37.55 -16.94
CA LEU A 20 35.64 -38.44 -16.61
C LEU A 20 34.60 -38.50 -17.74
N THR A 21 34.62 -39.58 -18.51
CA THR A 21 33.53 -39.96 -19.43
C THR A 21 32.24 -40.28 -18.67
N GLU A 22 31.09 -40.27 -19.36
CA GLU A 22 29.79 -40.57 -18.72
C GLU A 22 29.69 -42.01 -18.20
N GLU A 23 30.42 -42.94 -18.82
CA GLU A 23 30.53 -44.33 -18.39
C GLU A 23 31.43 -44.54 -17.15
N ASN A 24 32.19 -43.53 -16.73
CA ASN A 24 33.11 -43.68 -15.60
C ASN A 24 32.31 -43.89 -14.29
N PRO A 25 32.57 -44.97 -13.52
CA PRO A 25 31.78 -45.30 -12.34
C PRO A 25 31.75 -44.18 -11.30
N LEU A 26 32.85 -43.43 -11.11
CA LEU A 26 32.88 -42.29 -10.19
C LEU A 26 31.87 -41.21 -10.58
N ARG A 27 31.77 -40.89 -11.88
CA ARG A 27 30.82 -39.89 -12.39
C ARG A 27 29.38 -40.40 -12.32
N ARG A 28 29.16 -41.68 -12.59
CA ARG A 28 27.84 -42.33 -12.50
C ARG A 28 27.31 -42.37 -11.07
N TYR A 29 28.13 -42.76 -10.09
CA TYR A 29 27.73 -42.78 -8.67
C TYR A 29 27.55 -41.37 -8.10
N THR A 30 28.42 -40.41 -8.41
CA THR A 30 28.23 -39.01 -7.96
C THR A 30 26.98 -38.37 -8.55
N ARG A 31 26.68 -38.63 -9.83
CA ARG A 31 25.42 -38.20 -10.45
C ARG A 31 24.19 -38.81 -9.78
N PHE A 32 24.20 -40.12 -9.52
CA PHE A 32 23.13 -40.80 -8.78
C PHE A 32 22.89 -40.19 -7.39
N ILE A 33 23.95 -39.86 -6.65
CA ILE A 33 23.83 -39.22 -5.32
C ILE A 33 23.17 -37.83 -5.41
N ILE A 34 23.50 -37.03 -6.43
CA ILE A 34 22.94 -35.68 -6.61
C ILE A 34 21.48 -35.71 -7.06
N GLU A 35 21.12 -36.67 -7.92
CA GLU A 35 19.76 -36.87 -8.41
C GLU A 35 18.85 -37.57 -7.36
N TRP A 36 19.40 -37.98 -6.21
CA TRP A 36 18.67 -38.67 -5.14
C TRP A 36 17.89 -37.68 -4.25
N PRO A 37 16.53 -37.71 -4.18
CA PRO A 37 15.76 -36.71 -3.44
C PRO A 37 16.11 -36.55 -1.95
N PRO A 38 16.46 -37.61 -1.18
CA PRO A 38 16.94 -37.47 0.19
C PRO A 38 18.21 -36.62 0.33
N PHE A 39 19.09 -36.59 -0.68
CA PHE A 39 20.29 -35.74 -0.65
C PHE A 39 19.90 -34.27 -0.77
N GLU A 40 18.95 -33.93 -1.64
CA GLU A 40 18.40 -32.56 -1.75
C GLU A 40 17.74 -32.11 -0.42
N TYR A 41 16.91 -32.95 0.19
CA TYR A 41 16.31 -32.65 1.50
C TYR A 41 17.36 -32.53 2.63
N ALA A 42 18.43 -33.32 2.61
CA ALA A 42 19.50 -33.23 3.60
C ALA A 42 20.32 -31.93 3.45
N VAL A 43 20.60 -31.50 2.22
CA VAL A 43 21.22 -30.20 1.93
C VAL A 43 20.30 -29.07 2.38
N LEU A 44 19.00 -29.14 2.06
CA LEU A 44 18.00 -28.15 2.49
C LEU A 44 17.94 -28.01 4.01
N LEU A 45 17.87 -29.12 4.74
CA LEU A 45 17.87 -29.15 6.21
C LEU A 45 19.16 -28.55 6.78
N THR A 46 20.32 -28.83 6.15
CA THR A 46 21.62 -28.29 6.56
C THR A 46 21.69 -26.77 6.39
N ILE A 47 21.12 -26.24 5.30
CA ILE A 47 21.01 -24.78 5.09
C ILE A 47 20.13 -24.16 6.18
N ILE A 48 18.96 -24.73 6.47
CA ILE A 48 18.06 -24.24 7.54
C ILE A 48 18.78 -24.26 8.89
N ALA A 49 19.46 -25.35 9.23
CA ALA A 49 20.25 -25.45 10.46
C ALA A 49 21.37 -24.40 10.53
N ASN A 50 22.05 -24.10 9.42
CA ASN A 50 23.06 -23.03 9.38
C ASN A 50 22.43 -21.64 9.55
N CYS A 51 21.25 -21.39 8.98
CA CYS A 51 20.51 -20.13 9.17
C CYS A 51 20.11 -19.94 10.65
N VAL A 52 19.65 -21.01 11.32
CA VAL A 52 19.32 -20.97 12.76
C VAL A 52 20.56 -20.72 13.60
N VAL A 53 21.71 -21.29 13.27
CA VAL A 53 22.98 -21.03 13.96
C VAL A 53 23.40 -19.56 13.83
N LEU A 54 23.31 -18.97 12.64
CA LEU A 54 23.58 -17.54 12.41
C LEU A 54 22.59 -16.63 13.17
N ALA A 55 21.32 -17.02 13.26
CA ALA A 55 20.29 -16.28 14.00
C ALA A 55 20.40 -16.41 15.54
N LEU A 56 21.16 -17.38 16.04
CA LEU A 56 21.46 -17.55 17.48
C LEU A 56 22.75 -16.84 17.91
N GLU A 57 23.47 -16.20 16.98
CA GLU A 57 24.69 -15.44 17.27
C GLU A 57 24.34 -14.06 17.83
N GLU A 58 24.87 -13.74 19.01
CA GLU A 58 24.70 -12.46 19.69
C GLU A 58 26.02 -11.67 19.61
N HIS A 59 25.93 -10.43 19.13
CA HIS A 59 27.08 -9.56 18.91
C HIS A 59 27.19 -8.55 20.05
N LEU A 60 28.32 -8.57 20.76
CA LEU A 60 28.63 -7.66 21.87
C LEU A 60 29.63 -6.57 21.43
N PRO A 61 29.65 -5.40 22.11
CA PRO A 61 30.61 -4.34 21.83
C PRO A 61 32.07 -4.78 22.04
N GLU A 62 32.99 -4.02 21.45
CA GLU A 62 34.46 -4.19 21.54
C GLU A 62 34.99 -5.59 21.14
N GLY A 63 34.16 -6.42 20.49
CA GLY A 63 34.53 -7.76 20.07
C GLY A 63 34.47 -8.83 21.16
N ASP A 64 33.83 -8.56 22.30
CA ASP A 64 33.53 -9.60 23.29
C ASP A 64 32.53 -10.62 22.72
N LYS A 65 32.50 -11.82 23.31
CA LYS A 65 31.74 -12.97 22.81
C LYS A 65 31.26 -13.86 23.94
N THR A 66 29.95 -14.10 23.95
CA THR A 66 29.30 -15.05 24.86
C THR A 66 29.87 -16.47 24.72
N THR A 67 29.69 -17.29 25.77
CA THR A 67 30.09 -18.71 25.73
C THR A 67 29.29 -19.53 24.71
N LEU A 68 28.10 -19.04 24.32
CA LEU A 68 27.30 -19.61 23.25
C LEU A 68 27.90 -19.24 21.88
N ALA A 69 28.17 -17.96 21.61
CA ALA A 69 28.77 -17.51 20.35
C ALA A 69 30.08 -18.26 20.04
N LYS A 70 30.98 -18.38 21.03
CA LYS A 70 32.24 -19.16 20.91
C LYS A 70 32.03 -20.64 20.53
N LYS A 71 30.88 -21.24 20.89
CA LYS A 71 30.51 -22.60 20.47
C LYS A 71 29.86 -22.62 19.08
N LEU A 72 29.06 -21.61 18.74
CA LEU A 72 28.44 -21.49 17.41
C LEU A 72 29.52 -21.32 16.32
N GLU A 73 30.55 -20.51 16.55
CA GLU A 73 31.69 -20.36 15.63
C GLU A 73 32.38 -21.71 15.33
N GLN A 74 32.53 -22.59 16.33
CA GLN A 74 33.08 -23.94 16.11
C GLN A 74 32.19 -24.81 15.21
N THR A 75 30.87 -24.58 15.18
CA THR A 75 29.96 -25.31 14.28
C THR A 75 30.13 -24.92 12.81
N GLU A 76 30.62 -23.71 12.51
CA GLU A 76 30.79 -23.22 11.13
C GLU A 76 31.71 -24.11 10.30
N ALA A 77 32.77 -24.64 10.90
CA ALA A 77 33.72 -25.52 10.22
C ALA A 77 33.04 -26.82 9.72
N TYR A 78 32.07 -27.35 10.46
CA TYR A 78 31.29 -28.52 10.06
C TYR A 78 30.36 -28.18 8.89
N PHE A 79 29.67 -27.04 8.93
CA PHE A 79 28.83 -26.60 7.82
C PHE A 79 29.64 -26.35 6.54
N LEU A 80 30.80 -25.69 6.64
CA LEU A 80 31.71 -25.50 5.50
C LEU A 80 32.18 -26.84 4.93
N GLY A 81 32.51 -27.81 5.78
CA GLY A 81 32.85 -29.17 5.36
C GLY A 81 31.74 -29.83 4.54
N ILE A 82 30.48 -29.75 4.98
CA ILE A 82 29.33 -30.31 4.26
C ILE A 82 29.14 -29.61 2.90
N PHE A 83 29.19 -28.27 2.85
CA PHE A 83 29.06 -27.53 1.59
C PHE A 83 30.23 -27.79 0.63
N CYS A 84 31.45 -28.01 1.15
CA CYS A 84 32.61 -28.40 0.34
C CYS A 84 32.41 -29.79 -0.31
N VAL A 85 31.87 -30.75 0.44
CA VAL A 85 31.52 -32.08 -0.11
C VAL A 85 30.44 -31.95 -1.17
N GLU A 86 29.38 -31.18 -0.92
CA GLU A 86 28.29 -30.94 -1.89
C GLU A 86 28.80 -30.32 -3.20
N ALA A 87 29.60 -29.25 -3.09
CA ALA A 87 30.21 -28.60 -4.26
C ALA A 87 31.14 -29.55 -5.02
N SER A 88 31.96 -30.34 -4.31
CA SER A 88 32.87 -31.31 -4.91
C SER A 88 32.12 -32.40 -5.69
N LEU A 89 31.07 -32.98 -5.10
CA LEU A 89 30.20 -33.96 -5.77
C LEU A 89 29.58 -33.36 -7.04
N LYS A 90 29.02 -32.15 -6.96
CA LYS A 90 28.43 -31.44 -8.11
C LYS A 90 29.43 -31.16 -9.22
N ILE A 91 30.66 -30.74 -8.89
CA ILE A 91 31.74 -30.48 -9.86
C ILE A 91 32.17 -31.79 -10.55
N LEU A 92 32.27 -32.91 -9.83
CA LEU A 92 32.63 -34.22 -10.39
C LEU A 92 31.57 -34.74 -11.37
N ALA A 93 30.28 -34.60 -11.05
CA ALA A 93 29.17 -35.07 -11.88
C ALA A 93 28.96 -34.20 -13.14
N LEU A 94 28.93 -32.87 -12.96
CA LEU A 94 28.54 -31.89 -14.00
C LEU A 94 29.72 -31.32 -14.81
N GLY A 95 30.94 -31.39 -14.27
CA GLY A 95 32.12 -30.70 -14.81
C GLY A 95 32.13 -29.20 -14.50
N PHE A 96 33.28 -28.55 -14.67
CA PHE A 96 33.54 -27.24 -14.08
C PHE A 96 32.91 -26.04 -14.84
N VAL A 97 33.31 -25.76 -16.09
CA VAL A 97 32.95 -24.49 -16.81
C VAL A 97 32.44 -24.68 -18.25
N LEU A 98 33.02 -25.60 -19.02
CA LEU A 98 33.00 -25.50 -20.49
C LEU A 98 31.68 -25.92 -21.15
N HIS A 99 30.93 -26.87 -20.60
CA HIS A 99 29.71 -27.38 -21.22
C HIS A 99 28.46 -26.67 -20.71
N ARG A 100 27.37 -26.70 -21.49
CA ARG A 100 26.11 -25.99 -21.13
C ARG A 100 25.50 -26.46 -19.81
N GLY A 101 25.74 -27.71 -19.40
CA GLY A 101 25.33 -28.26 -18.10
C GLY A 101 26.40 -28.22 -17.01
N SER A 102 27.54 -27.54 -17.22
CA SER A 102 28.61 -27.48 -16.22
C SER A 102 28.27 -26.62 -14.99
N TYR A 103 28.87 -26.99 -13.86
CA TYR A 103 28.61 -26.44 -12.52
C TYR A 103 28.57 -24.90 -12.51
N LEU A 104 29.64 -24.23 -12.93
CA LEU A 104 29.76 -22.76 -12.92
C LEU A 104 28.96 -22.04 -14.01
N ARG A 105 28.09 -22.72 -14.78
CA ARG A 105 27.11 -22.05 -15.66
C ARG A 105 25.74 -21.87 -15.01
N ASN A 106 25.48 -22.53 -13.89
CA ASN A 106 24.27 -22.33 -13.10
C ASN A 106 24.53 -21.26 -12.03
N ILE A 107 23.77 -20.17 -12.04
CA ILE A 107 23.90 -19.03 -11.12
C ILE A 107 23.91 -19.47 -9.65
N TRP A 108 23.07 -20.44 -9.29
CA TRP A 108 23.00 -20.98 -7.92
C TRP A 108 24.29 -21.71 -7.50
N ASN A 109 24.88 -22.46 -8.42
CA ASN A 109 26.16 -23.16 -8.18
C ASN A 109 27.36 -22.19 -8.14
N ILE A 110 27.31 -21.06 -8.88
CA ILE A 110 28.33 -20.00 -8.79
C ILE A 110 28.32 -19.40 -7.38
N MET A 111 27.13 -19.10 -6.84
CA MET A 111 26.99 -18.58 -5.48
C MET A 111 27.49 -19.58 -4.42
N ASP A 112 27.12 -20.86 -4.54
CA ASP A 112 27.65 -21.95 -3.69
C ASP A 112 29.18 -21.98 -3.70
N PHE A 113 29.79 -21.89 -4.89
CA PHE A 113 31.24 -21.89 -5.06
C PHE A 113 31.89 -20.71 -4.34
N PHE A 114 31.35 -19.49 -4.51
CA PHE A 114 31.85 -18.30 -3.81
C PHE A 114 31.75 -18.45 -2.29
N VAL A 115 30.62 -18.93 -1.75
CA VAL A 115 30.41 -19.12 -0.31
C VAL A 115 31.38 -20.15 0.28
N VAL A 116 31.72 -21.22 -0.47
CA VAL A 116 32.73 -22.20 -0.03
C VAL A 116 34.13 -21.60 -0.09
N VAL A 117 34.49 -20.91 -1.18
CA VAL A 117 35.82 -20.29 -1.35
C VAL A 117 36.09 -19.21 -0.31
N THR A 118 35.14 -18.29 -0.06
CA THR A 118 35.32 -17.25 0.98
C THR A 118 35.34 -17.86 2.38
N GLY A 119 34.56 -18.92 2.62
CA GLY A 119 34.63 -19.72 3.85
C GLY A 119 36.04 -20.25 4.12
N PHE A 120 36.69 -20.85 3.12
CA PHE A 120 38.09 -21.29 3.24
C PHE A 120 39.08 -20.14 3.44
N ILE A 121 38.90 -19.00 2.78
CA ILE A 121 39.74 -17.81 2.99
C ILE A 121 39.65 -17.35 4.45
N THR A 122 38.46 -17.34 5.06
CA THR A 122 38.28 -16.94 6.46
C THR A 122 38.85 -17.91 7.51
N LEU A 123 39.34 -19.09 7.10
CA LEU A 123 40.05 -20.04 7.97
C LEU A 123 41.58 -19.84 7.97
N ILE A 124 42.12 -19.00 7.09
CA ILE A 124 43.55 -18.71 7.03
C ILE A 124 43.86 -17.64 8.11
N PRO A 125 44.74 -17.92 9.09
CA PRO A 125 45.05 -16.96 10.16
C PRO A 125 45.92 -15.80 9.62
N THR A 126 45.31 -14.63 9.48
CA THR A 126 45.98 -13.39 9.04
C THR A 126 46.58 -12.63 10.23
N ASN A 127 47.75 -13.06 10.71
CA ASN A 127 48.40 -12.43 11.87
C ASN A 127 49.19 -11.14 11.55
N GLU A 128 49.31 -10.73 10.27
CA GLU A 128 50.16 -9.58 9.85
C GLU A 128 49.49 -8.61 8.86
N LEU A 129 48.21 -8.80 8.53
CA LEU A 129 47.47 -7.91 7.63
C LEU A 129 46.21 -7.41 8.33
N ASP A 130 46.17 -6.10 8.55
CA ASP A 130 45.06 -5.35 9.15
C ASP A 130 43.88 -5.19 8.16
N MET A 131 43.53 -6.30 7.50
CA MET A 131 42.37 -6.37 6.60
C MET A 131 41.17 -6.89 7.39
N ASP A 132 40.13 -6.07 7.46
CA ASP A 132 38.96 -6.38 8.28
C ASP A 132 38.11 -7.51 7.65
N LEU A 133 38.45 -8.76 8.01
CA LEU A 133 37.84 -9.99 7.52
C LEU A 133 36.33 -10.10 7.84
N ARG A 134 35.78 -9.21 8.68
CA ARG A 134 34.33 -9.07 8.93
C ARG A 134 33.52 -9.02 7.62
N THR A 135 34.00 -8.24 6.65
CA THR A 135 33.38 -8.12 5.32
C THR A 135 33.31 -9.44 4.54
N LEU A 136 34.33 -10.31 4.67
CA LEU A 136 34.33 -11.64 4.07
C LEU A 136 33.48 -12.66 4.85
N ARG A 137 33.30 -12.46 6.16
CA ARG A 137 32.35 -13.24 6.98
C ARG A 137 30.90 -12.92 6.62
N ALA A 138 30.58 -11.66 6.32
CA ALA A 138 29.24 -11.25 5.88
C ALA A 138 28.75 -11.99 4.61
N ILE A 139 29.65 -12.44 3.72
CA ILE A 139 29.29 -13.23 2.52
C ILE A 139 28.60 -14.56 2.87
N ARG A 140 28.83 -15.10 4.07
CA ARG A 140 28.16 -16.31 4.59
C ARG A 140 26.65 -16.13 4.71
N VAL A 141 26.16 -14.90 4.86
CA VAL A 141 24.74 -14.53 4.95
C VAL A 141 23.98 -14.74 3.62
N LEU A 142 24.67 -15.04 2.51
CA LEU A 142 24.03 -15.39 1.24
C LEU A 142 23.51 -16.85 1.20
N ARG A 143 23.91 -17.72 2.14
CA ARG A 143 23.46 -19.12 2.23
C ARG A 143 21.94 -19.34 2.23
N PRO A 144 21.09 -18.52 2.89
CA PRO A 144 19.63 -18.67 2.86
C PRO A 144 19.02 -18.55 1.47
N LEU A 145 19.66 -17.81 0.52
CA LEU A 145 19.17 -17.70 -0.87
C LEU A 145 19.07 -19.07 -1.56
N LYS A 146 19.85 -20.06 -1.10
CA LYS A 146 19.80 -21.43 -1.62
C LYS A 146 18.46 -22.13 -1.34
N LEU A 147 17.69 -21.68 -0.34
CA LEU A 147 16.30 -22.14 -0.13
C LEU A 147 15.42 -21.87 -1.36
N VAL A 148 15.66 -20.78 -2.10
CA VAL A 148 14.97 -20.49 -3.36
C VAL A 148 15.30 -21.54 -4.42
N SER A 149 16.55 -22.03 -4.45
CA SER A 149 16.96 -23.06 -5.42
C SER A 149 16.32 -24.42 -5.15
N GLY A 150 16.04 -24.78 -3.89
CA GLY A 150 15.37 -26.04 -3.51
C GLY A 150 13.84 -26.01 -3.54
N ILE A 151 13.21 -24.84 -3.71
CA ILE A 151 11.74 -24.69 -3.69
C ILE A 151 11.25 -24.18 -5.05
N PRO A 152 10.67 -25.06 -5.91
CA PRO A 152 10.31 -24.70 -7.29
C PRO A 152 9.33 -23.52 -7.42
N SER A 153 8.41 -23.33 -6.46
CA SER A 153 7.50 -22.17 -6.48
C SER A 153 8.25 -20.84 -6.31
N LEU A 154 9.25 -20.78 -5.43
CA LEU A 154 10.06 -19.58 -5.22
C LEU A 154 10.93 -19.26 -6.44
N GLN A 155 11.45 -20.26 -7.15
CA GLN A 155 12.16 -20.05 -8.42
C GLN A 155 11.28 -19.35 -9.46
N VAL A 156 10.01 -19.75 -9.57
CA VAL A 156 9.05 -19.14 -10.51
C VAL A 156 8.75 -17.70 -10.12
N VAL A 157 8.47 -17.43 -8.83
CA VAL A 157 8.22 -16.08 -8.32
C VAL A 157 9.44 -15.17 -8.54
N LEU A 158 10.63 -15.58 -8.09
CA LEU A 158 11.86 -14.77 -8.23
C LEU A 158 12.17 -14.47 -9.71
N LYS A 159 12.00 -15.45 -10.60
CA LYS A 159 12.21 -15.26 -12.03
C LYS A 159 11.23 -14.27 -12.66
N SER A 160 9.97 -14.25 -12.19
CA SER A 160 8.98 -13.25 -12.60
C SER A 160 9.36 -11.84 -12.12
N ILE A 161 9.81 -11.69 -10.87
CA ILE A 161 10.30 -10.43 -10.32
C ILE A 161 11.52 -9.92 -11.12
N ILE A 162 12.55 -10.75 -11.34
CA ILE A 162 13.74 -10.36 -12.12
C ILE A 162 13.36 -9.91 -13.55
N LYS A 163 12.36 -10.54 -14.17
CA LYS A 163 11.85 -10.16 -15.49
C LYS A 163 11.16 -8.78 -15.47
N ALA A 164 10.40 -8.47 -14.41
CA ALA A 164 9.75 -7.17 -14.21
C ALA A 164 10.75 -6.03 -13.90
N MET A 165 11.95 -6.35 -13.42
CA MET A 165 13.00 -5.35 -13.10
C MET A 165 13.55 -4.62 -14.34
N ALA A 166 13.58 -5.28 -15.51
CA ALA A 166 14.20 -4.74 -16.73
C ALA A 166 13.58 -3.42 -17.23
N PRO A 167 12.24 -3.27 -17.37
CA PRO A 167 11.63 -1.97 -17.71
C PRO A 167 11.79 -0.93 -16.60
N LEU A 168 11.78 -1.34 -15.33
CA LEU A 168 11.96 -0.44 -14.20
C LEU A 168 13.36 0.16 -14.09
N LEU A 169 14.40 -0.53 -14.56
CA LEU A 169 15.76 0.03 -14.61
C LEU A 169 15.82 1.31 -15.46
N GLN A 170 14.95 1.47 -16.46
CA GLN A 170 14.84 2.71 -17.24
C GLN A 170 14.21 3.86 -16.42
N ILE A 171 13.29 3.53 -15.50
CA ILE A 171 12.71 4.49 -14.56
C ILE A 171 13.73 4.82 -13.45
N GLY A 172 14.43 3.83 -12.90
CA GLY A 172 15.49 4.05 -11.92
C GLY A 172 16.60 4.97 -12.45
N LEU A 173 16.93 4.89 -13.74
CA LEU A 173 17.82 5.85 -14.40
C LEU A 173 17.25 7.28 -14.45
N LEU A 174 15.94 7.42 -14.68
CA LEU A 174 15.26 8.73 -14.65
C LEU A 174 15.18 9.31 -13.21
N VAL A 175 14.95 8.45 -12.20
CA VAL A 175 14.98 8.82 -10.79
C VAL A 175 16.37 9.29 -10.38
N LEU A 176 17.41 8.52 -10.71
CA LEU A 176 18.82 8.90 -10.46
C LEU A 176 19.17 10.23 -11.14
N PHE A 177 18.71 10.43 -12.37
CA PHE A 177 18.91 11.69 -13.10
C PHE A 177 18.19 12.88 -12.43
N ALA A 178 16.99 12.68 -11.88
CA ALA A 178 16.28 13.69 -11.11
C ALA A 178 16.98 14.01 -9.78
N ILE A 179 17.42 12.98 -9.03
CA ILE A 179 18.24 13.13 -7.80
C ILE A 179 19.47 13.99 -8.10
N VAL A 180 20.20 13.68 -9.17
CA VAL A 180 21.39 14.45 -9.57
C VAL A 180 21.06 15.91 -9.91
N ILE A 181 19.96 16.18 -10.62
CA ILE A 181 19.54 17.57 -10.92
C ILE A 181 19.26 18.33 -9.62
N PHE A 182 18.42 17.78 -8.73
CA PHE A 182 18.07 18.46 -7.48
C PHE A 182 19.28 18.58 -6.54
N ALA A 183 20.15 17.59 -6.46
CA ALA A 183 21.37 17.64 -5.65
C ALA A 183 22.35 18.73 -6.12
N ILE A 184 22.54 18.91 -7.43
CA ILE A 184 23.35 20.03 -7.98
C ILE A 184 22.68 21.38 -7.67
N ILE A 185 21.35 21.47 -7.77
CA ILE A 185 20.61 22.69 -7.44
C ILE A 185 20.73 23.03 -5.95
N GLY A 186 20.58 22.04 -5.06
CA GLY A 186 20.76 22.21 -3.60
C GLY A 186 22.19 22.62 -3.24
N LEU A 187 23.20 21.98 -3.83
CA LEU A 187 24.62 22.33 -3.68
C LEU A 187 24.93 23.77 -4.12
N GLU A 188 24.24 24.29 -5.14
CA GLU A 188 24.44 25.68 -5.60
C GLU A 188 23.72 26.74 -4.75
N PHE A 189 22.64 26.36 -4.04
CA PHE A 189 21.86 27.25 -3.18
C PHE A 189 22.23 27.20 -1.69
N TYR A 190 22.58 26.02 -1.16
CA TYR A 190 22.56 25.71 0.27
C TYR A 190 23.89 25.17 0.83
N SER A 191 24.94 25.06 0.02
CA SER A 191 26.29 24.70 0.50
C SER A 191 26.76 25.68 1.59
N GLY A 192 27.25 25.15 2.72
CA GLY A 192 27.68 25.95 3.88
C GLY A 192 26.56 26.49 4.77
N ALA A 193 25.28 26.38 4.39
CA ALA A 193 24.19 27.04 5.13
C ALA A 193 23.89 26.46 6.52
N LEU A 194 24.19 25.18 6.75
CA LEU A 194 23.75 24.42 7.94
C LEU A 194 24.81 24.32 9.04
N HIS A 195 25.79 25.22 9.06
CA HIS A 195 26.95 25.15 9.99
C HIS A 195 26.94 26.21 11.09
N LYS A 196 25.85 26.98 11.18
CA LYS A 196 25.65 27.97 12.24
C LYS A 196 24.70 27.43 13.30
N THR A 197 25.09 27.48 14.57
CA THR A 197 24.18 27.21 15.71
C THR A 197 24.48 28.15 16.86
N CYS A 198 23.66 28.14 17.89
CA CYS A 198 23.80 28.98 19.07
C CYS A 198 24.83 28.37 20.04
N TYR A 199 25.91 29.09 20.31
CA TYR A 199 26.95 28.73 21.29
C TYR A 199 26.86 29.60 22.53
N ASP A 200 27.35 29.11 23.67
CA ASP A 200 27.32 29.87 24.92
C ASP A 200 28.24 31.10 24.88
N LEU A 201 27.83 32.16 25.61
CA LEU A 201 28.62 33.36 25.81
C LEU A 201 29.76 33.17 26.82
N GLU A 202 29.67 32.20 27.74
CA GLU A 202 30.74 31.89 28.70
C GLU A 202 31.76 30.87 28.16
N ASP A 203 31.33 29.75 27.55
CA ASP A 203 32.22 28.86 26.75
C ASP A 203 31.77 28.72 25.28
N LEU A 204 32.46 29.42 24.39
CA LEU A 204 32.24 29.43 22.94
C LEU A 204 32.44 28.07 22.24
N ARG A 205 32.74 26.99 22.97
CA ARG A 205 32.79 25.61 22.44
C ARG A 205 31.51 24.81 22.73
N GLU A 206 30.70 25.28 23.65
CA GLU A 206 29.48 24.60 24.09
C GLU A 206 28.28 25.10 23.29
N ILE A 207 27.45 24.18 22.78
CA ILE A 207 26.26 24.50 21.99
C ILE A 207 25.07 24.61 22.95
N VAL A 208 24.40 25.76 22.97
CA VAL A 208 23.23 25.97 23.82
C VAL A 208 21.99 25.41 23.14
N LEU A 209 21.35 24.46 23.79
CA LEU A 209 20.09 23.86 23.35
C LEU A 209 18.91 24.77 23.70
N GLU A 210 18.63 25.78 22.86
CA GLU A 210 17.43 26.62 22.93
C GLU A 210 16.16 25.88 22.40
N GLY A 211 16.02 24.60 22.72
CA GLY A 211 14.97 23.69 22.27
C GLY A 211 15.30 22.22 22.58
N ASP A 212 14.58 21.28 21.96
CA ASP A 212 14.81 19.83 22.15
C ASP A 212 16.10 19.31 21.49
N ALA A 213 16.68 20.07 20.55
CA ALA A 213 17.89 19.72 19.81
C ALA A 213 18.59 20.98 19.26
N ALA A 214 19.87 20.86 18.90
CA ALA A 214 20.62 21.94 18.25
C ALA A 214 19.99 22.29 16.89
N THR A 215 19.70 23.57 16.68
CA THR A 215 19.05 24.09 15.46
C THR A 215 19.92 25.09 14.71
N PRO A 216 19.78 25.22 13.38
CA PRO A 216 20.51 26.22 12.62
C PRO A 216 20.10 27.65 13.00
N CYS A 217 21.04 28.58 13.09
CA CYS A 217 20.76 30.01 13.32
C CYS A 217 21.25 30.88 12.14
N ASN A 218 20.68 32.08 11.99
CA ASN A 218 21.09 33.02 10.94
C ASN A 218 21.95 34.18 11.49
N THR A 219 21.45 34.83 12.53
CA THR A 219 21.98 36.06 13.15
C THR A 219 21.45 36.20 14.59
N ASP A 220 22.15 36.94 15.44
CA ASP A 220 21.75 37.25 16.82
C ASP A 220 20.71 38.39 16.89
N ASN A 221 20.63 39.20 15.84
CA ASN A 221 19.78 40.39 15.82
C ASN A 221 18.45 40.12 15.09
N LYS A 222 17.36 40.09 15.86
CA LYS A 222 15.97 39.91 15.37
C LYS A 222 15.53 40.95 14.34
N THR A 223 16.21 42.09 14.21
CA THR A 223 15.90 43.13 13.21
C THR A 223 16.61 42.96 11.87
N GLU A 224 17.68 42.14 11.82
CA GLU A 224 18.43 41.83 10.61
C GLU A 224 18.04 40.47 10.01
N ALA A 225 17.44 39.59 10.83
CA ALA A 225 16.98 38.27 10.42
C ALA A 225 15.89 38.34 9.32
N PRO A 226 16.00 37.53 8.24
CA PRO A 226 14.93 37.38 7.27
C PRO A 226 13.71 36.69 7.91
N ALA A 227 12.52 36.96 7.38
CA ALA A 227 11.27 36.45 7.93
C ALA A 227 11.26 34.90 8.00
N GLY A 228 11.06 34.37 9.21
CA GLY A 228 11.02 32.93 9.49
C GLY A 228 12.40 32.26 9.60
N ALA A 229 13.49 33.02 9.74
CA ALA A 229 14.78 32.49 10.19
C ALA A 229 14.87 32.47 11.73
N TYR A 230 15.73 31.59 12.25
CA TYR A 230 15.95 31.42 13.68
C TYR A 230 17.05 32.36 14.19
N VAL A 231 16.83 32.87 15.41
CA VAL A 231 17.65 33.90 16.06
C VAL A 231 17.84 33.51 17.52
N CYS A 232 19.09 33.25 17.89
CA CYS A 232 19.56 32.94 19.24
C CYS A 232 19.14 34.02 20.27
N ASP A 233 18.98 33.67 21.54
CA ASP A 233 18.83 34.69 22.60
C ASP A 233 20.16 35.39 22.87
N SER A 234 20.29 36.61 22.36
CA SER A 234 21.43 37.51 22.54
C SER A 234 21.91 37.75 23.99
N ASN A 235 21.15 37.32 25.01
CA ASN A 235 21.56 37.41 26.41
C ASN A 235 22.25 36.13 26.94
N VAL A 236 22.13 35.01 26.22
CA VAL A 236 22.56 33.67 26.64
C VAL A 236 23.51 33.05 25.62
N SER A 237 23.25 33.24 24.32
CA SER A 237 23.98 32.55 23.26
C SER A 237 24.31 33.44 22.05
N LEU A 238 25.24 32.96 21.22
CA LEU A 238 25.80 33.64 20.04
C LEU A 238 25.81 32.69 18.84
N CYS A 239 25.36 33.15 17.68
CA CYS A 239 25.29 32.39 16.45
C CYS A 239 26.67 32.28 15.76
N LEU A 240 27.33 31.12 15.86
CA LEU A 240 28.68 30.88 15.30
C LEU A 240 28.70 29.77 14.24
N GLU A 241 29.55 29.93 13.22
CA GLU A 241 29.72 28.98 12.11
C GLU A 241 30.75 27.86 12.41
N GLU A 242 30.75 27.33 13.65
CA GLU A 242 31.66 26.23 14.05
C GLU A 242 30.97 24.85 14.11
N TRP A 243 29.68 24.76 13.78
CA TRP A 243 28.90 23.53 13.93
C TRP A 243 29.17 22.51 12.82
N GLU A 244 29.22 21.22 13.15
CA GLU A 244 29.32 20.15 12.16
C GLU A 244 28.06 20.02 11.29
N GLY A 245 26.91 20.50 11.77
CA GLY A 245 25.62 20.48 11.09
C GLY A 245 24.66 19.40 11.61
N PRO A 246 23.38 19.42 11.18
CA PRO A 246 22.35 18.52 11.70
C PRO A 246 22.70 17.04 11.48
N ASN A 247 22.25 16.18 12.41
CA ASN A 247 22.51 14.74 12.41
C ASN A 247 24.01 14.41 12.30
N ASN A 248 24.84 15.05 13.14
CA ASN A 248 26.31 14.91 13.15
C ASN A 248 26.95 15.18 11.77
N GLY A 249 26.48 16.21 11.07
CA GLY A 249 26.96 16.61 9.74
C GLY A 249 26.57 15.69 8.57
N ILE A 250 25.71 14.69 8.78
CA ILE A 250 25.30 13.75 7.72
C ILE A 250 24.32 14.41 6.73
N THR A 251 23.39 15.23 7.23
CA THR A 251 22.43 15.96 6.41
C THR A 251 22.95 17.35 6.05
N SER A 252 23.62 17.44 4.90
CA SER A 252 24.20 18.70 4.40
C SER A 252 24.15 18.80 2.87
N PHE A 253 24.28 20.02 2.35
CA PHE A 253 24.41 20.30 0.91
C PHE A 253 25.86 20.67 0.54
N ASP A 254 26.83 20.19 1.31
CA ASP A 254 28.23 20.63 1.26
C ASP A 254 29.06 20.00 0.15
N ASN A 255 28.68 18.81 -0.30
CA ASN A 255 29.25 18.17 -1.48
C ASN A 255 28.15 17.37 -2.18
N ILE A 256 28.43 16.95 -3.42
CA ILE A 256 27.45 16.20 -4.22
C ILE A 256 27.01 14.88 -3.56
N GLY A 257 27.85 14.24 -2.74
CA GLY A 257 27.53 12.98 -2.05
C GLY A 257 26.47 13.18 -0.97
N PHE A 258 26.70 14.11 -0.05
CA PHE A 258 25.71 14.49 0.97
C PHE A 258 24.44 15.04 0.32
N ALA A 259 24.57 15.95 -0.66
CA ALA A 259 23.42 16.52 -1.36
C ALA A 259 22.57 15.44 -2.07
N MET A 260 23.17 14.43 -2.69
CA MET A 260 22.44 13.29 -3.26
C MET A 260 21.77 12.43 -2.19
N LEU A 261 22.40 12.23 -1.02
CA LEU A 261 21.81 11.47 0.09
C LEU A 261 20.60 12.20 0.69
N THR A 262 20.73 13.49 0.99
CA THR A 262 19.66 14.34 1.51
C THR A 262 18.51 14.47 0.49
N VAL A 263 18.82 14.60 -0.81
CA VAL A 263 17.78 14.59 -1.87
C VAL A 263 17.11 13.23 -2.02
N PHE A 264 17.85 12.13 -1.88
CA PHE A 264 17.26 10.77 -1.87
C PHE A 264 16.31 10.60 -0.67
N GLN A 265 16.72 11.03 0.52
CA GLN A 265 15.88 11.05 1.71
C GLN A 265 14.60 11.84 1.48
N CYS A 266 14.69 13.09 1.00
CA CYS A 266 13.49 13.87 0.66
C CYS A 266 12.59 13.16 -0.36
N ILE A 267 13.16 12.49 -1.37
CA ILE A 267 12.39 11.74 -2.37
C ILE A 267 11.71 10.50 -1.79
N THR A 268 12.23 9.89 -0.72
CA THR A 268 11.53 8.81 -0.01
C THR A 268 10.34 9.29 0.84
N MET A 269 10.09 10.61 0.93
CA MET A 269 9.08 11.25 1.78
C MET A 269 9.34 11.16 3.30
N GLU A 270 10.55 10.75 3.72
CA GLU A 270 10.94 10.64 5.12
C GLU A 270 11.87 11.81 5.52
N GLY A 271 11.69 12.38 6.72
CA GLY A 271 12.51 13.46 7.31
C GLY A 271 12.57 14.77 6.51
N TRP A 272 11.84 14.89 5.40
CA TRP A 272 11.98 15.99 4.44
C TRP A 272 11.50 17.35 4.99
N THR A 273 10.53 17.33 5.89
CA THR A 273 10.01 18.51 6.58
C THR A 273 11.02 19.07 7.58
N ALA A 274 11.73 18.21 8.32
CA ALA A 274 12.81 18.63 9.22
C ALA A 274 13.93 19.34 8.44
N ILE A 275 14.34 18.79 7.30
CA ILE A 275 15.32 19.42 6.40
C ILE A 275 14.81 20.77 5.85
N LEU A 276 13.52 20.86 5.47
CA LEU A 276 12.91 22.14 5.08
C LEU A 276 12.93 23.16 6.23
N TYR A 277 12.63 22.74 7.46
CA TYR A 277 12.61 23.63 8.63
C TYR A 277 14.01 24.10 9.00
N TRP A 278 15.02 23.22 9.08
CA TRP A 278 16.42 23.61 9.26
C TRP A 278 16.90 24.60 8.19
N MET A 279 16.47 24.45 6.94
CA MET A 279 16.78 25.43 5.88
C MET A 279 16.04 26.77 6.06
N ASN A 280 14.81 26.75 6.60
CA ASN A 280 14.07 27.97 6.95
C ASN A 280 14.75 28.69 8.12
N ASP A 281 15.16 27.97 9.14
CA ASP A 281 15.84 28.50 10.32
C ASP A 281 17.18 29.15 9.92
N ALA A 282 17.93 28.51 9.02
CA ALA A 282 19.20 29.01 8.50
C ALA A 282 19.09 30.22 7.54
N ILE A 283 18.12 30.26 6.60
CA ILE A 283 18.08 31.25 5.49
C ILE A 283 16.81 32.11 5.46
N GLY A 284 15.74 31.68 6.12
CA GLY A 284 14.41 32.30 6.10
C GLY A 284 13.41 31.56 5.20
N SER A 285 12.13 31.58 5.56
CA SER A 285 11.10 30.70 4.97
C SER A 285 10.55 31.16 3.60
N SER A 286 10.97 32.34 3.11
CA SER A 286 10.35 33.01 1.96
C SER A 286 10.43 32.25 0.63
N PHE A 287 11.54 31.53 0.39
CA PHE A 287 11.82 30.91 -0.93
C PHE A 287 12.08 29.40 -0.88
N ASN A 288 12.44 28.81 0.27
CA ASN A 288 12.86 27.40 0.35
C ASN A 288 11.78 26.42 -0.14
N TRP A 289 10.50 26.73 0.07
CA TRP A 289 9.38 25.93 -0.43
C TRP A 289 9.36 25.78 -1.96
N LEU A 290 9.94 26.73 -2.72
CA LEU A 290 10.09 26.63 -4.19
C LEU A 290 11.10 25.56 -4.62
N TYR A 291 11.97 25.10 -3.72
CA TYR A 291 12.84 23.95 -3.93
C TYR A 291 12.17 22.66 -3.44
N PHE A 292 11.76 22.63 -2.17
CA PHE A 292 11.26 21.41 -1.53
C PHE A 292 9.91 20.94 -2.09
N VAL A 293 8.95 21.83 -2.38
CA VAL A 293 7.64 21.39 -2.89
C VAL A 293 7.77 20.77 -4.30
N PRO A 294 8.48 21.38 -5.28
CA PRO A 294 8.74 20.70 -6.56
C PRO A 294 9.59 19.44 -6.44
N LEU A 295 10.51 19.35 -5.47
CA LEU A 295 11.27 18.14 -5.18
C LEU A 295 10.36 16.98 -4.75
N ILE A 296 9.42 17.20 -3.83
CA ILE A 296 8.46 16.14 -3.42
C ILE A 296 7.48 15.80 -4.56
N VAL A 297 6.95 16.80 -5.27
CA VAL A 297 5.98 16.58 -6.36
C VAL A 297 6.60 15.86 -7.57
N LEU A 298 7.78 16.29 -8.04
CA LEU A 298 8.43 15.73 -9.23
C LEU A 298 9.39 14.58 -8.92
N GLY A 299 10.05 14.61 -7.77
CA GLY A 299 10.99 13.59 -7.34
C GLY A 299 10.31 12.37 -6.71
N SER A 300 9.22 12.56 -5.96
CA SER A 300 8.53 11.47 -5.26
C SER A 300 7.18 11.10 -5.87
N PHE A 301 6.15 11.96 -5.77
CA PHE A 301 4.80 11.62 -6.26
C PHE A 301 4.78 11.22 -7.74
N PHE A 302 5.47 11.96 -8.60
CA PHE A 302 5.59 11.64 -10.02
C PHE A 302 6.32 10.30 -10.26
N MET A 303 7.42 10.03 -9.54
CA MET A 303 8.21 8.81 -9.73
C MET A 303 7.51 7.57 -9.20
N LEU A 304 6.82 7.64 -8.05
CA LEU A 304 6.01 6.55 -7.52
C LEU A 304 4.87 6.18 -8.49
N ASN A 305 4.12 7.17 -8.99
CA ASN A 305 3.07 6.94 -9.99
C ASN A 305 3.62 6.31 -11.28
N LEU A 306 4.82 6.70 -11.70
CA LEU A 306 5.48 6.15 -12.88
C LEU A 306 5.91 4.68 -12.68
N VAL A 307 6.48 4.35 -11.53
CA VAL A 307 6.85 2.98 -11.13
C VAL A 307 5.60 2.09 -11.05
N LEU A 308 4.54 2.56 -10.38
CA LEU A 308 3.25 1.87 -10.27
C LEU A 308 2.61 1.64 -11.65
N GLY A 309 2.62 2.64 -12.53
CA GLY A 309 2.05 2.54 -13.87
C GLY A 309 2.77 1.51 -14.75
N VAL A 310 4.11 1.45 -14.72
CA VAL A 310 4.87 0.45 -15.47
C VAL A 310 4.71 -0.95 -14.88
N LEU A 311 4.67 -1.10 -13.56
CA LEU A 311 4.43 -2.38 -12.90
C LEU A 311 3.02 -2.91 -13.19
N SER A 312 2.00 -2.07 -13.04
CA SER A 312 0.62 -2.39 -13.44
C SER A 312 0.54 -2.85 -14.90
N GLY A 313 1.18 -2.13 -15.82
CA GLY A 313 1.23 -2.50 -17.24
C GLY A 313 1.95 -3.82 -17.55
N GLU A 314 3.05 -4.15 -16.85
CA GLU A 314 3.75 -5.43 -17.05
C GLU A 314 3.00 -6.62 -16.44
N PHE A 315 2.40 -6.44 -15.26
CA PHE A 315 1.57 -7.48 -14.65
C PHE A 315 0.28 -7.71 -15.41
N ALA A 316 -0.36 -6.67 -15.96
CA ALA A 316 -1.52 -6.82 -16.86
C ALA A 316 -1.16 -7.68 -18.09
N LYS A 317 -0.02 -7.40 -18.75
CA LYS A 317 0.48 -8.24 -19.87
C LYS A 317 0.78 -9.67 -19.44
N GLU A 318 1.29 -9.91 -18.23
CA GLU A 318 1.57 -11.27 -17.77
C GLU A 318 0.29 -12.01 -17.35
N ARG A 319 -0.72 -11.31 -16.80
CA ARG A 319 -2.09 -11.82 -16.57
C ARG A 319 -2.75 -12.23 -17.88
N GLU A 320 -2.74 -11.38 -18.89
CA GLU A 320 -3.28 -11.69 -20.23
C GLU A 320 -2.66 -12.98 -20.81
N LYS A 321 -1.35 -13.19 -20.63
CA LYS A 321 -0.66 -14.44 -21.04
C LYS A 321 -1.00 -15.67 -20.19
N VAL A 322 -1.61 -15.48 -19.01
CA VAL A 322 -2.08 -16.56 -18.12
C VAL A 322 -3.54 -16.90 -18.39
N GLU A 323 -4.40 -15.89 -18.61
CA GLU A 323 -5.80 -16.08 -19.04
C GLU A 323 -5.89 -16.79 -20.39
N ASN A 324 -5.02 -16.41 -21.35
CA ASN A 324 -4.87 -17.08 -22.64
C ASN A 324 -4.33 -18.53 -22.55
N ARG A 325 -3.94 -19.04 -21.36
CA ARG A 325 -3.57 -20.44 -21.18
C ARG A 325 -4.78 -21.29 -20.82
N GLN A 326 -4.84 -22.47 -21.43
CA GLN A 326 -5.85 -23.51 -21.15
C GLN A 326 -6.00 -23.86 -19.66
N THR A 327 -4.99 -23.60 -18.82
CA THR A 327 -5.05 -23.78 -17.36
C THR A 327 -6.11 -22.93 -16.67
N PHE A 328 -6.30 -21.67 -17.11
CA PHE A 328 -7.30 -20.77 -16.53
C PHE A 328 -8.73 -21.23 -16.87
N LEU A 329 -8.99 -21.49 -18.15
CA LEU A 329 -10.26 -22.09 -18.61
C LEU A 329 -10.59 -23.42 -17.90
N LYS A 330 -9.57 -24.23 -17.59
CA LYS A 330 -9.72 -25.49 -16.83
C LYS A 330 -10.11 -25.25 -15.37
N LEU A 331 -9.60 -24.18 -14.74
CA LEU A 331 -9.94 -23.78 -13.36
C LEU A 331 -11.37 -23.23 -13.28
N ARG A 332 -11.74 -22.26 -14.14
CA ARG A 332 -13.11 -21.71 -14.22
C ARG A 332 -14.14 -22.81 -14.41
N ARG A 333 -13.86 -23.77 -15.32
CA ARG A 333 -14.73 -24.93 -15.56
C ARG A 333 -14.84 -25.89 -14.37
N GLN A 334 -13.80 -26.02 -13.54
CA GLN A 334 -13.88 -26.81 -12.30
C GLN A 334 -14.81 -26.12 -11.27
N HIS A 335 -14.72 -24.80 -11.12
CA HIS A 335 -15.52 -24.07 -10.15
C HIS A 335 -17.00 -24.02 -10.53
N GLN A 336 -17.30 -23.85 -11.82
CA GLN A 336 -18.67 -23.94 -12.36
C GLN A 336 -19.28 -25.34 -12.13
N LEU A 337 -18.52 -26.40 -12.41
CA LEU A 337 -18.97 -27.79 -12.19
C LEU A 337 -19.17 -28.13 -10.70
N GLU A 338 -18.47 -27.46 -9.79
CA GLU A 338 -18.69 -27.57 -8.34
C GLU A 338 -19.99 -26.86 -7.89
N ARG A 339 -20.29 -25.66 -8.44
CA ARG A 339 -21.58 -24.97 -8.24
C ARG A 339 -22.75 -25.84 -8.73
N GLU A 340 -22.68 -26.34 -9.97
CA GLU A 340 -23.70 -27.25 -10.55
C GLU A 340 -23.90 -28.50 -9.68
N LEU A 341 -22.81 -29.16 -9.27
CA LEU A 341 -22.86 -30.36 -8.45
C LEU A 341 -23.52 -30.10 -7.09
N ASN A 342 -23.30 -28.94 -6.48
CA ASN A 342 -23.95 -28.54 -5.24
C ASN A 342 -25.44 -28.26 -5.43
N GLY A 343 -25.83 -27.56 -6.52
CA GLY A 343 -27.24 -27.37 -6.88
C GLY A 343 -27.99 -28.69 -7.09
N TYR A 344 -27.39 -29.64 -7.81
CA TYR A 344 -27.97 -30.99 -7.95
C TYR A 344 -28.08 -31.75 -6.62
N VAL A 345 -27.12 -31.58 -5.70
CA VAL A 345 -27.21 -32.17 -4.36
C VAL A 345 -28.36 -31.54 -3.56
N GLU A 346 -28.56 -30.22 -3.64
CA GLU A 346 -29.66 -29.53 -2.99
C GLU A 346 -31.03 -29.97 -3.54
N TRP A 347 -31.18 -30.09 -4.86
CA TRP A 347 -32.40 -30.65 -5.47
C TRP A 347 -32.69 -32.07 -5.01
N ILE A 348 -31.67 -32.93 -4.90
CA ILE A 348 -31.81 -34.29 -4.36
C ILE A 348 -32.29 -34.26 -2.89
N CYS A 349 -31.74 -33.35 -2.07
CA CYS A 349 -32.16 -33.19 -0.69
C CYS A 349 -33.58 -32.62 -0.57
N LYS A 350 -33.96 -31.64 -1.39
CA LYS A 350 -35.31 -31.05 -1.41
C LYS A 350 -36.36 -32.07 -1.88
N ALA A 351 -36.03 -32.89 -2.88
CA ALA A 351 -36.86 -34.03 -3.29
C ALA A 351 -36.97 -35.10 -2.18
N GLU A 352 -35.91 -35.36 -1.39
CA GLU A 352 -36.01 -36.22 -0.20
C GLU A 352 -36.90 -35.60 0.90
N GLU A 353 -36.84 -34.28 1.11
CA GLU A 353 -37.72 -33.57 2.06
C GLU A 353 -39.21 -33.67 1.64
N VAL A 354 -39.54 -33.50 0.35
CA VAL A 354 -40.92 -33.64 -0.18
C VAL A 354 -41.44 -35.08 -0.04
N ILE A 355 -40.65 -36.09 -0.45
CA ILE A 355 -41.03 -37.52 -0.35
C ILE A 355 -41.25 -37.96 1.11
N LEU A 356 -40.58 -37.31 2.07
CA LEU A 356 -40.78 -37.57 3.50
C LEU A 356 -42.01 -36.87 4.09
N ALA A 357 -42.48 -35.78 3.47
CA ALA A 357 -43.70 -35.07 3.87
C ALA A 357 -44.98 -35.70 3.29
N GLU A 358 -44.88 -36.40 2.15
CA GLU A 358 -46.05 -36.96 1.47
C GLU A 358 -46.55 -38.28 2.09
N GLU A 359 -47.75 -38.24 2.68
CA GLU A 359 -48.38 -39.37 3.38
C GLU A 359 -48.99 -40.44 2.46
N ARG A 360 -48.88 -40.31 1.12
CA ARG A 360 -49.61 -41.13 0.12
C ARG A 360 -48.77 -42.12 -0.70
N THR A 361 -47.73 -42.73 -0.13
CA THR A 361 -46.98 -43.82 -0.79
C THR A 361 -46.73 -44.98 0.16
N THR A 362 -46.93 -46.22 -0.32
CA THR A 362 -46.90 -47.46 0.45
C THR A 362 -45.48 -47.84 0.88
N GLU A 363 -45.34 -48.61 1.97
CA GLU A 363 -44.04 -48.89 2.60
C GLU A 363 -43.08 -49.70 1.68
N GLU A 364 -43.62 -50.47 0.73
CA GLU A 364 -42.82 -51.31 -0.19
C GLU A 364 -42.11 -50.47 -1.27
N GLU A 365 -42.80 -49.51 -1.89
CA GLU A 365 -42.20 -48.59 -2.86
C GLU A 365 -41.12 -47.71 -2.22
N LYS A 366 -41.38 -47.21 -1.00
CA LYS A 366 -40.40 -46.43 -0.21
C LYS A 366 -39.12 -47.23 0.04
N MET A 367 -39.23 -48.51 0.39
CA MET A 367 -38.07 -49.39 0.56
C MET A 367 -37.30 -49.63 -0.74
N HIS A 368 -38.00 -49.84 -1.86
CA HIS A 368 -37.38 -50.08 -3.16
C HIS A 368 -36.58 -48.85 -3.66
N ILE A 369 -37.12 -47.65 -3.47
CA ILE A 369 -36.45 -46.37 -3.78
C ILE A 369 -35.20 -46.18 -2.91
N ILE A 370 -35.29 -46.46 -1.60
CA ILE A 370 -34.15 -46.35 -0.67
C ILE A 370 -33.03 -47.34 -1.05
N GLU A 371 -33.36 -48.56 -1.46
CA GLU A 371 -32.37 -49.56 -1.83
C GLU A 371 -31.71 -49.25 -3.18
N ALA A 372 -32.47 -48.75 -4.16
CA ALA A 372 -31.94 -48.22 -5.41
C ALA A 372 -30.96 -47.05 -5.16
N ARG A 373 -31.32 -46.10 -4.28
CA ARG A 373 -30.45 -44.97 -3.87
C ARG A 373 -29.18 -45.44 -3.15
N ARG A 374 -29.23 -46.48 -2.31
CA ARG A 374 -28.01 -47.09 -1.72
C ARG A 374 -27.05 -47.64 -2.78
N ARG A 375 -27.58 -48.33 -3.80
CA ARG A 375 -26.78 -48.88 -4.90
C ARG A 375 -26.19 -47.75 -5.77
N ALA A 376 -26.93 -46.66 -6.00
CA ALA A 376 -26.42 -45.45 -6.67
C ALA A 376 -25.32 -44.75 -5.87
N ALA A 377 -25.47 -44.58 -4.56
CA ALA A 377 -24.45 -43.98 -3.69
C ALA A 377 -23.16 -44.83 -3.62
N ALA A 378 -23.28 -46.16 -3.65
CA ALA A 378 -22.13 -47.07 -3.76
C ALA A 378 -21.41 -46.91 -5.11
N LYS A 379 -22.15 -46.80 -6.23
CA LYS A 379 -21.58 -46.43 -7.54
C LYS A 379 -20.89 -45.05 -7.50
N ARG A 380 -21.49 -44.02 -6.88
CA ARG A 380 -20.92 -42.67 -6.75
C ARG A 380 -19.58 -42.66 -6.00
N LYS A 381 -19.41 -43.49 -4.96
CA LYS A 381 -18.11 -43.69 -4.29
C LYS A 381 -17.06 -44.35 -5.18
N LYS A 382 -17.43 -45.38 -5.96
CA LYS A 382 -16.54 -46.00 -6.96
C LYS A 382 -16.15 -45.00 -8.06
N LEU A 383 -17.08 -44.17 -8.52
CA LEU A 383 -16.81 -43.15 -9.53
C LEU A 383 -15.85 -42.07 -8.99
N LYS A 384 -16.04 -41.61 -7.74
CA LYS A 384 -15.09 -40.68 -7.07
C LYS A 384 -13.70 -41.28 -6.81
N SER A 385 -13.52 -42.60 -6.77
CA SER A 385 -12.19 -43.22 -6.72
C SER A 385 -11.56 -43.38 -8.10
N LEU A 386 -12.34 -43.73 -9.15
CA LEU A 386 -11.82 -43.80 -10.53
C LEU A 386 -11.48 -42.41 -11.11
N GLY A 387 -12.27 -41.37 -10.78
CA GLY A 387 -12.00 -40.00 -11.21
C GLY A 387 -10.75 -39.37 -10.58
N LYS A 388 -10.11 -40.05 -9.62
CA LYS A 388 -8.87 -39.59 -8.96
C LYS A 388 -7.59 -40.20 -9.55
N SER A 389 -7.71 -41.08 -10.54
CA SER A 389 -6.59 -41.85 -11.12
C SER A 389 -6.45 -41.69 -12.64
N LYS A 390 -6.92 -40.58 -13.24
CA LYS A 390 -6.72 -40.30 -14.66
C LYS A 390 -6.60 -38.80 -14.96
N SER A 391 -5.40 -38.24 -14.75
CA SER A 391 -4.98 -36.92 -15.25
C SER A 391 -3.46 -36.72 -15.11
N THR A 392 -2.66 -37.56 -15.77
CA THR A 392 -1.24 -37.28 -16.09
C THR A 392 -0.88 -38.04 -17.36
N ASP A 393 -0.87 -37.34 -18.49
CA ASP A 393 -0.22 -37.80 -19.72
C ASP A 393 1.22 -37.28 -19.72
N THR A 394 2.17 -38.19 -19.56
CA THR A 394 3.56 -38.13 -20.08
C THR A 394 4.01 -39.58 -20.18
N GLU A 395 4.15 -40.10 -21.40
CA GLU A 395 4.57 -41.48 -21.70
C GLU A 395 6.04 -41.54 -22.19
N GLU A 396 6.55 -42.77 -22.33
CA GLU A 396 7.82 -43.20 -22.97
C GLU A 396 9.11 -42.92 -22.14
N GLU A 397 10.06 -43.84 -21.92
CA GLU A 397 10.42 -45.17 -22.50
C GLU A 397 10.62 -46.25 -21.38
N GLU A 398 11.30 -47.40 -21.59
CA GLU A 398 10.73 -48.73 -21.93
C GLU A 398 11.52 -49.91 -21.23
N GLY A 399 11.05 -51.16 -21.35
CA GLY A 399 11.79 -52.43 -21.03
C GLY A 399 11.45 -53.09 -19.67
N GLU A 400 10.76 -54.26 -19.58
CA GLU A 400 11.23 -55.66 -19.83
C GLU A 400 12.13 -56.21 -18.68
N GLU A 401 12.01 -57.46 -18.18
CA GLU A 401 11.58 -58.73 -18.80
C GLU A 401 10.57 -59.58 -17.98
N GLU A 402 10.14 -60.65 -18.64
CA GLU A 402 9.10 -61.66 -18.48
C GLU A 402 9.11 -62.59 -17.23
N GLY A 403 8.04 -63.40 -17.12
CA GLY A 403 7.94 -64.56 -16.22
C GLY A 403 6.53 -65.14 -16.12
N GLU A 404 6.20 -66.14 -16.94
CA GLU A 404 4.89 -66.82 -16.95
C GLU A 404 4.64 -67.66 -15.68
N ASP A 405 3.39 -67.75 -15.20
CA ASP A 405 2.61 -69.01 -15.16
C ASP A 405 1.33 -68.97 -14.27
N VAL A 406 0.36 -69.79 -14.68
CA VAL A 406 -0.92 -70.11 -14.02
C VAL A 406 -0.86 -71.62 -13.73
N PRO A 407 -1.29 -72.22 -12.57
CA PRO A 407 -2.51 -71.89 -11.80
C PRO A 407 -2.51 -72.17 -10.25
N VAL A 408 -3.70 -72.02 -9.63
CA VAL A 408 -4.32 -72.97 -8.67
C VAL A 408 -4.08 -72.88 -7.13
N LYS A 409 -5.21 -72.86 -6.40
CA LYS A 409 -5.53 -73.33 -5.02
C LYS A 409 -4.87 -72.71 -3.76
N LYS A 410 -5.80 -72.26 -2.90
CA LYS A 410 -5.98 -72.55 -1.46
C LYS A 410 -5.06 -71.95 -0.38
N ASP A 411 -5.80 -71.36 0.57
CA ASP A 411 -5.72 -71.55 2.03
C ASP A 411 -4.77 -70.69 2.89
N LYS A 412 -5.40 -70.15 3.95
CA LYS A 412 -4.90 -69.75 5.28
C LYS A 412 -4.28 -68.35 5.51
N LYS A 413 -5.18 -67.48 6.02
CA LYS A 413 -5.12 -66.86 7.37
C LYS A 413 -3.89 -66.01 7.76
N GLY A 414 -4.08 -64.68 7.73
CA GLY A 414 -3.52 -63.71 8.67
C GLY A 414 -4.67 -62.95 9.38
N PHE A 415 -4.46 -62.41 10.58
CA PHE A 415 -5.54 -62.11 11.54
C PHE A 415 -5.56 -60.66 12.06
N SER A 416 -6.74 -59.99 12.06
CA SER A 416 -7.12 -58.89 12.97
C SER A 416 -8.55 -58.41 12.61
N ARG A 417 -9.65 -58.72 13.30
CA ARG A 417 -10.01 -58.68 14.74
C ARG A 417 -10.50 -57.31 15.24
N ALA A 418 -11.67 -56.86 14.77
CA ALA A 418 -12.59 -56.01 15.55
C ALA A 418 -14.04 -56.10 15.03
N SER A 419 -15.01 -56.07 15.96
CA SER A 419 -16.48 -56.06 15.76
C SER A 419 -17.25 -57.40 15.86
N TYR A 420 -17.01 -58.15 16.94
CA TYR A 420 -18.09 -58.94 17.56
C TYR A 420 -18.95 -58.04 18.46
N LEU A 421 -19.92 -57.31 17.89
CA LEU A 421 -20.99 -56.66 18.64
C LEU A 421 -22.18 -56.38 17.72
N GLY A 422 -23.32 -57.02 17.99
CA GLY A 422 -24.49 -56.99 17.11
C GLY A 422 -25.26 -58.32 17.01
N LYS A 423 -25.50 -58.99 18.16
CA LYS A 423 -26.41 -60.15 18.19
C LYS A 423 -27.83 -59.71 17.82
N LYS A 424 -28.56 -60.59 17.13
CA LYS A 424 -29.97 -60.45 16.74
C LYS A 424 -30.85 -59.92 17.89
N VAL A 425 -31.65 -58.89 17.61
CA VAL A 425 -32.92 -58.64 18.32
C VAL A 425 -34.02 -58.46 17.27
N LYS A 426 -34.84 -59.50 17.07
CA LYS A 426 -36.22 -59.32 16.57
C LYS A 426 -37.07 -58.96 17.79
N ASN A 427 -37.56 -57.72 17.90
CA ASN A 427 -38.72 -57.43 18.74
C ASN A 427 -39.39 -56.08 18.42
N LYS A 428 -40.70 -56.16 18.14
CA LYS A 428 -41.79 -55.18 18.38
C LYS A 428 -41.70 -53.77 17.76
N GLY A 429 -42.78 -53.38 17.07
CA GLY A 429 -42.93 -52.12 16.32
C GLY A 429 -42.87 -50.81 17.13
N ALA A 430 -42.81 -50.87 18.46
CA ALA A 430 -42.62 -49.69 19.31
C ALA A 430 -41.23 -49.03 19.13
N CYS A 431 -40.19 -49.82 18.77
CA CYS A 431 -38.90 -49.23 18.46
C CYS A 431 -38.95 -48.47 17.11
N VAL A 432 -39.67 -49.02 16.12
CA VAL A 432 -39.84 -48.34 14.81
C VAL A 432 -40.62 -47.03 14.95
N SER A 433 -41.67 -46.98 15.79
CA SER A 433 -42.36 -45.72 16.08
C SER A 433 -41.47 -44.73 16.84
N PHE A 434 -40.63 -45.17 17.77
CA PHE A 434 -39.63 -44.32 18.43
C PHE A 434 -38.62 -43.73 17.43
N TRP A 435 -37.99 -44.54 16.57
CA TRP A 435 -37.08 -44.05 15.52
C TRP A 435 -37.79 -43.14 14.50
N ARG A 436 -39.08 -43.36 14.24
CA ARG A 436 -39.90 -42.51 13.36
C ARG A 436 -40.26 -41.18 14.04
N ALA A 437 -40.53 -41.19 15.35
CA ALA A 437 -40.72 -40.00 16.17
C ALA A 437 -39.42 -39.20 16.32
N GLU A 438 -38.27 -39.86 16.53
CA GLU A 438 -36.96 -39.22 16.57
C GLU A 438 -36.63 -38.54 15.22
N LYS A 439 -36.92 -39.20 14.09
CA LYS A 439 -36.78 -38.60 12.76
C LYS A 439 -37.71 -37.40 12.57
N ARG A 440 -38.98 -37.47 13.00
CA ARG A 440 -39.92 -36.34 12.97
C ARG A 440 -39.46 -35.19 13.87
N PHE A 441 -38.88 -35.49 15.04
CA PHE A 441 -38.34 -34.51 15.98
C PHE A 441 -37.07 -33.83 15.42
N ARG A 442 -36.12 -34.59 14.86
CA ARG A 442 -34.96 -34.03 14.14
C ARG A 442 -35.37 -33.18 12.94
N PHE A 443 -36.43 -33.57 12.22
CA PHE A 443 -36.99 -32.80 11.10
C PHE A 443 -37.62 -31.48 11.59
N TRP A 444 -38.41 -31.52 12.67
CA TRP A 444 -38.97 -30.32 13.30
C TRP A 444 -37.87 -29.37 13.77
N ILE A 445 -36.85 -29.86 14.48
CA ILE A 445 -35.69 -29.03 14.88
C ILE A 445 -34.96 -28.48 13.65
N ARG A 446 -34.81 -29.25 12.56
CA ARG A 446 -34.22 -28.74 11.31
C ARG A 446 -35.03 -27.60 10.72
N HIS A 447 -36.36 -27.65 10.79
CA HIS A 447 -37.24 -26.56 10.39
C HIS A 447 -37.03 -25.31 11.27
N VAL A 448 -36.94 -25.48 12.60
CA VAL A 448 -36.64 -24.39 13.54
C VAL A 448 -35.26 -23.76 13.26
N VAL A 449 -34.23 -24.58 13.02
CA VAL A 449 -32.86 -24.12 12.73
C VAL A 449 -32.76 -23.41 11.36
N LYS A 450 -33.62 -23.76 10.39
CA LYS A 450 -33.74 -23.07 9.09
C LYS A 450 -34.66 -21.83 9.14
N ALA A 451 -35.37 -21.56 10.24
CA ALA A 451 -36.34 -20.46 10.31
C ALA A 451 -35.67 -19.09 10.48
N GLN A 452 -36.21 -18.07 9.81
CA GLN A 452 -35.66 -16.70 9.78
C GLN A 452 -35.55 -16.05 11.17
N TRP A 453 -36.44 -16.40 12.11
CA TRP A 453 -36.33 -15.92 13.49
C TRP A 453 -35.15 -16.52 14.26
N PHE A 454 -34.81 -17.80 14.05
CA PHE A 454 -33.64 -18.43 14.68
C PHE A 454 -32.33 -17.80 14.18
N TYR A 455 -32.30 -17.41 12.91
CA TYR A 455 -31.23 -16.58 12.33
C TYR A 455 -31.06 -15.25 13.09
N TRP A 456 -32.14 -14.47 13.25
CA TRP A 456 -32.09 -13.17 13.94
C TRP A 456 -31.70 -13.33 15.41
N PHE A 457 -32.20 -14.35 16.09
CA PHE A 457 -31.84 -14.67 17.47
C PHE A 457 -30.32 -14.89 17.63
N VAL A 458 -29.70 -15.69 16.75
CA VAL A 458 -28.24 -15.94 16.82
C VAL A 458 -27.44 -14.66 16.54
N ILE A 459 -27.86 -13.82 15.60
CA ILE A 459 -27.18 -12.54 15.30
C ILE A 459 -27.27 -11.59 16.50
N VAL A 460 -28.44 -11.47 17.13
CA VAL A 460 -28.64 -10.64 18.32
C VAL A 460 -27.76 -11.13 19.49
N LEU A 461 -27.62 -12.44 19.69
CA LEU A 461 -26.68 -13.00 20.68
C LEU A 461 -25.22 -12.67 20.38
N VAL A 462 -24.80 -12.73 19.11
CA VAL A 462 -23.43 -12.37 18.70
C VAL A 462 -23.19 -10.87 18.89
N PHE A 463 -24.16 -10.02 18.57
CA PHE A 463 -24.09 -8.58 18.81
C PHE A 463 -23.94 -8.26 20.30
N PHE A 464 -24.81 -8.77 21.16
CA PHE A 464 -24.70 -8.53 22.61
C PHE A 464 -23.41 -9.11 23.20
N ASN A 465 -22.95 -10.29 22.74
CA ASN A 465 -21.65 -10.82 23.17
C ASN A 465 -20.50 -9.88 22.76
N THR A 466 -20.55 -9.34 21.54
CA THR A 466 -19.55 -8.38 21.04
C THR A 466 -19.55 -7.09 21.87
N VAL A 467 -20.73 -6.53 22.16
CA VAL A 467 -20.87 -5.33 23.02
C VAL A 467 -20.28 -5.59 24.42
N CYS A 468 -20.50 -6.75 25.02
CA CYS A 468 -19.92 -7.06 26.32
C CYS A 468 -18.38 -7.03 26.31
N VAL A 469 -17.72 -7.60 25.29
CA VAL A 469 -16.24 -7.53 25.22
C VAL A 469 -15.75 -6.11 24.85
N ALA A 470 -16.55 -5.34 24.11
CA ALA A 470 -16.22 -3.96 23.71
C ALA A 470 -16.24 -2.95 24.86
N VAL A 471 -16.97 -3.26 25.94
CA VAL A 471 -17.17 -2.37 27.10
C VAL A 471 -16.03 -2.47 28.12
N GLU A 472 -15.13 -3.46 27.99
CA GLU A 472 -13.95 -3.58 28.86
C GLU A 472 -13.00 -2.39 28.72
N HIS A 473 -12.61 -1.79 29.85
CA HIS A 473 -11.73 -0.64 29.94
C HIS A 473 -10.89 -0.65 31.22
N TYR A 474 -9.82 0.15 31.24
CA TYR A 474 -9.00 0.39 32.42
C TYR A 474 -9.80 1.02 33.58
N GLY A 475 -9.49 0.65 34.82
CA GLY A 475 -10.15 1.22 36.01
C GLY A 475 -11.65 0.92 36.15
N GLN A 476 -12.17 -0.07 35.41
CA GLN A 476 -13.62 -0.34 35.37
C GLN A 476 -14.21 -0.72 36.74
N PRO A 477 -15.46 -0.31 37.05
CA PRO A 477 -16.07 -0.56 38.35
C PRO A 477 -16.37 -2.06 38.58
N GLN A 478 -16.15 -2.53 39.81
CA GLN A 478 -16.23 -3.96 40.17
C GLN A 478 -17.57 -4.66 39.86
N PHE A 479 -18.67 -3.89 39.74
CA PHE A 479 -19.95 -4.41 39.25
C PHE A 479 -19.87 -4.86 37.78
N LEU A 480 -19.23 -4.06 36.92
CA LEU A 480 -19.08 -4.35 35.49
C LEU A 480 -18.20 -5.58 35.28
N THR A 481 -17.06 -5.68 35.97
CA THR A 481 -16.18 -6.87 35.95
C THR A 481 -16.93 -8.15 36.29
N ARG A 482 -17.77 -8.11 37.34
CA ARG A 482 -18.62 -9.25 37.74
C ARG A 482 -19.71 -9.55 36.71
N PHE A 483 -20.37 -8.54 36.16
CA PHE A 483 -21.39 -8.70 35.14
C PHE A 483 -20.81 -9.35 33.87
N LEU A 484 -19.66 -8.86 33.38
CA LEU A 484 -19.00 -9.38 32.19
C LEU A 484 -18.55 -10.84 32.38
N TYR A 485 -17.98 -11.17 33.54
CA TYR A 485 -17.66 -12.55 33.92
C TYR A 485 -18.87 -13.48 33.81
N PHE A 486 -20.01 -13.14 34.43
CA PHE A 486 -21.22 -13.98 34.34
C PHE A 486 -21.84 -14.01 32.94
N ALA A 487 -21.82 -12.89 32.21
CA ALA A 487 -22.31 -12.80 30.84
C ALA A 487 -21.52 -13.73 29.91
N GLU A 488 -20.20 -13.85 30.11
CA GLU A 488 -19.33 -14.72 29.32
C GLU A 488 -19.75 -16.20 29.39
N TYR A 489 -19.96 -16.74 30.59
CA TYR A 489 -20.48 -18.10 30.79
C TYR A 489 -21.88 -18.27 30.20
N GLY A 490 -22.74 -17.25 30.34
CA GLY A 490 -24.07 -17.21 29.73
C GLY A 490 -24.02 -17.36 28.21
N PHE A 491 -23.22 -16.53 27.53
CA PHE A 491 -23.03 -16.61 26.08
C PHE A 491 -22.39 -17.94 25.65
N LEU A 492 -21.39 -18.44 26.37
CA LEU A 492 -20.77 -19.74 26.07
C LEU A 492 -21.79 -20.89 26.16
N GLY A 493 -22.65 -20.90 27.18
CA GLY A 493 -23.73 -21.88 27.33
C GLY A 493 -24.74 -21.82 26.17
N LEU A 494 -25.16 -20.62 25.76
CA LEU A 494 -26.07 -20.42 24.63
C LEU A 494 -25.46 -20.87 23.30
N PHE A 495 -24.18 -20.57 23.03
CA PHE A 495 -23.50 -21.02 21.83
C PHE A 495 -23.24 -22.54 21.83
N MET A 496 -22.97 -23.14 22.99
CA MET A 496 -22.87 -24.60 23.12
C MET A 496 -24.21 -25.28 22.80
N MET A 497 -25.32 -24.74 23.30
CA MET A 497 -26.68 -25.21 22.97
C MET A 497 -26.95 -25.09 21.46
N GLU A 498 -26.65 -23.95 20.86
CA GLU A 498 -26.78 -23.71 19.41
C GLU A 498 -26.03 -24.78 18.58
N MET A 499 -24.79 -25.07 18.95
CA MET A 499 -23.94 -26.08 18.30
C MET A 499 -24.53 -27.49 18.41
N VAL A 500 -24.95 -27.89 19.62
CA VAL A 500 -25.53 -29.23 19.87
C VAL A 500 -26.85 -29.40 19.10
N VAL A 501 -27.71 -28.38 19.10
CA VAL A 501 -28.97 -28.36 18.34
C VAL A 501 -28.71 -28.50 16.83
N LYS A 502 -27.78 -27.72 16.27
CA LYS A 502 -27.38 -27.82 14.84
C LYS A 502 -26.82 -29.19 14.49
N MET A 503 -25.90 -29.73 15.31
CA MET A 503 -25.28 -31.03 15.08
C MET A 503 -26.30 -32.19 15.15
N TYR A 504 -27.31 -32.10 16.03
CA TYR A 504 -28.39 -33.08 16.13
C TYR A 504 -29.36 -33.02 14.93
N ALA A 505 -29.74 -31.81 14.49
CA ALA A 505 -30.71 -31.58 13.41
C ALA A 505 -30.17 -31.92 12.01
N LEU A 506 -28.91 -31.56 11.74
CA LEU A 506 -28.23 -31.83 10.46
C LEU A 506 -27.59 -33.22 10.44
N GLY A 507 -27.14 -33.70 11.60
CA GLY A 507 -26.31 -34.91 11.74
C GLY A 507 -24.81 -34.59 11.56
N PRO A 508 -23.90 -35.28 12.29
CA PRO A 508 -22.49 -34.88 12.36
C PRO A 508 -21.76 -34.78 11.01
N ARG A 509 -22.08 -35.66 10.05
CA ARG A 509 -21.41 -35.67 8.74
C ARG A 509 -21.69 -34.40 7.93
N ILE A 510 -22.96 -34.00 7.83
CA ILE A 510 -23.38 -32.80 7.11
C ILE A 510 -22.93 -31.54 7.88
N TYR A 511 -22.94 -31.61 9.22
CA TYR A 511 -22.43 -30.54 10.07
C TYR A 511 -20.95 -30.23 9.75
N PHE A 512 -20.05 -31.23 9.75
CA PHE A 512 -18.62 -31.03 9.51
C PHE A 512 -18.23 -30.81 8.03
N GLU A 513 -19.11 -31.09 7.08
CA GLU A 513 -18.91 -30.79 5.66
C GLU A 513 -18.91 -29.27 5.41
N SER A 514 -19.74 -28.51 6.13
CA SER A 514 -19.74 -27.05 6.10
C SER A 514 -18.52 -26.45 6.81
N ALA A 515 -17.77 -25.59 6.11
CA ALA A 515 -16.61 -24.88 6.68
C ALA A 515 -16.99 -23.99 7.87
N PHE A 516 -18.09 -23.23 7.78
CA PHE A 516 -18.56 -22.34 8.85
C PHE A 516 -18.98 -23.10 10.12
N ASN A 517 -19.67 -24.23 9.99
CA ASN A 517 -20.04 -25.07 11.15
C ASN A 517 -18.81 -25.72 11.82
N ARG A 518 -17.79 -26.07 11.02
CA ARG A 518 -16.49 -26.56 11.53
C ARG A 518 -15.73 -25.45 12.26
N PHE A 519 -15.76 -24.21 11.76
CA PHE A 519 -15.23 -23.04 12.46
C PHE A 519 -15.96 -22.78 13.78
N ASP A 520 -17.31 -22.76 13.78
CA ASP A 520 -18.14 -22.64 14.99
C ASP A 520 -17.74 -23.68 16.05
N CYS A 521 -17.51 -24.93 15.64
CA CYS A 521 -17.06 -26.00 16.52
C CYS A 521 -15.68 -25.73 17.12
N VAL A 522 -14.71 -25.25 16.33
CA VAL A 522 -13.36 -24.94 16.81
C VAL A 522 -13.38 -23.79 17.81
N VAL A 523 -14.13 -22.71 17.54
CA VAL A 523 -14.26 -21.56 18.44
C VAL A 523 -14.89 -21.97 19.78
N ILE A 524 -15.97 -22.75 19.75
CA ILE A 524 -16.65 -23.21 20.98
C ILE A 524 -15.78 -24.22 21.74
N SER A 525 -15.13 -25.17 21.06
CA SER A 525 -14.18 -26.08 21.71
C SER A 525 -12.98 -25.35 22.33
N GLY A 526 -12.49 -24.28 21.69
CA GLY A 526 -11.45 -23.41 22.25
C GLY A 526 -11.88 -22.72 23.54
N SER A 527 -13.08 -22.11 23.57
CA SER A 527 -13.64 -21.51 24.79
C SER A 527 -13.91 -22.54 25.90
N ILE A 528 -14.32 -23.76 25.57
CA ILE A 528 -14.49 -24.84 26.57
C ILE A 528 -13.12 -25.27 27.12
N PHE A 529 -12.12 -25.42 26.25
CA PHE A 529 -10.76 -25.75 26.67
C PHE A 529 -10.17 -24.68 27.60
N GLU A 530 -10.39 -23.41 27.30
CA GLU A 530 -9.98 -22.28 28.14
C GLU A 530 -10.55 -22.40 29.57
N VAL A 531 -11.88 -22.56 29.70
CA VAL A 531 -12.57 -22.69 31.00
C VAL A 531 -12.10 -23.93 31.78
N VAL A 532 -11.85 -25.05 31.10
CA VAL A 532 -11.32 -26.27 31.74
C VAL A 532 -9.86 -26.07 32.17
N TRP A 533 -9.07 -25.32 31.41
CA TRP A 533 -7.66 -25.09 31.69
C TRP A 533 -7.43 -24.07 32.82
N SER A 534 -8.27 -23.04 32.93
CA SER A 534 -8.22 -22.06 34.03
C SER A 534 -8.45 -22.68 35.40
N GLU A 535 -9.29 -23.72 35.48
CA GLU A 535 -9.53 -24.49 36.71
C GLU A 535 -8.39 -25.48 37.03
N LEU A 536 -7.62 -25.92 36.02
CA LEU A 536 -6.55 -26.92 36.17
C LEU A 536 -5.17 -26.33 36.50
N LYS A 537 -4.92 -25.05 36.21
CA LYS A 537 -3.63 -24.39 36.46
C LYS A 537 -3.80 -22.94 36.92
N SER A 538 -3.37 -22.65 38.15
CA SER A 538 -3.32 -21.31 38.74
C SER A 538 -2.24 -20.37 38.15
N GLY A 539 -1.58 -20.76 37.05
CA GLY A 539 -0.51 -20.00 36.41
C GLY A 539 -1.01 -19.22 35.20
N SER A 540 -1.01 -17.88 35.28
CA SER A 540 -1.60 -16.96 34.28
C SER A 540 -0.85 -16.83 32.94
N PHE A 541 0.40 -17.32 32.84
CA PHE A 541 1.27 -17.03 31.70
C PHE A 541 0.78 -17.70 30.40
N GLY A 542 0.28 -16.89 29.46
CA GLY A 542 -0.09 -17.29 28.09
C GLY A 542 -1.59 -17.31 27.76
N LEU A 543 -2.50 -17.08 28.72
CA LEU A 543 -3.94 -17.29 28.51
C LEU A 543 -4.74 -16.05 28.07
N SER A 544 -4.20 -14.83 28.14
CA SER A 544 -4.90 -13.61 27.63
C SER A 544 -5.23 -13.72 26.13
N VAL A 545 -4.39 -14.42 25.36
CA VAL A 545 -4.64 -14.68 23.93
C VAL A 545 -5.85 -15.62 23.74
N LEU A 546 -6.12 -16.55 24.66
CA LEU A 546 -7.32 -17.39 24.59
C LEU A 546 -8.59 -16.59 24.91
N ARG A 547 -8.53 -15.62 25.83
CA ARG A 547 -9.62 -14.65 26.05
C ARG A 547 -9.96 -13.89 24.77
N ALA A 548 -8.94 -13.45 24.03
CA ALA A 548 -9.11 -12.85 22.71
C ALA A 548 -9.76 -13.78 21.66
N LEU A 549 -9.53 -15.11 21.69
CA LEU A 549 -10.20 -16.05 20.75
C LEU A 549 -11.72 -16.06 20.87
N ARG A 550 -12.29 -15.58 21.97
CA ARG A 550 -13.75 -15.45 22.15
C ARG A 550 -14.34 -14.45 21.14
N LEU A 551 -13.57 -13.46 20.69
CA LEU A 551 -13.97 -12.52 19.64
C LEU A 551 -14.20 -13.21 18.29
N LEU A 552 -13.62 -14.38 18.03
CA LEU A 552 -13.86 -15.13 16.79
C LEU A 552 -15.35 -15.49 16.59
N ARG A 553 -16.17 -15.42 17.64
CA ARG A 553 -17.64 -15.54 17.56
C ARG A 553 -18.27 -14.45 16.69
N ILE A 554 -17.66 -13.27 16.54
CA ILE A 554 -18.13 -12.19 15.65
C ILE A 554 -18.13 -12.65 14.18
N PHE A 555 -17.21 -13.54 13.79
CA PHE A 555 -17.18 -14.10 12.44
C PHE A 555 -18.43 -14.95 12.12
N LYS A 556 -19.29 -15.29 13.09
CA LYS A 556 -20.64 -15.82 12.78
C LYS A 556 -21.46 -14.90 11.89
N VAL A 557 -21.26 -13.57 11.95
CA VAL A 557 -21.92 -12.60 11.06
C VAL A 557 -21.55 -12.86 9.59
N THR A 558 -20.32 -13.32 9.30
CA THR A 558 -19.89 -13.66 7.92
C THR A 558 -20.72 -14.77 7.29
N LYS A 559 -21.32 -15.67 8.07
CA LYS A 559 -22.18 -16.73 7.54
C LYS A 559 -23.47 -16.18 6.92
N TYR A 560 -23.90 -15.04 7.45
CA TYR A 560 -25.24 -14.48 7.29
C TYR A 560 -25.26 -13.27 6.35
N TRP A 561 -24.19 -12.48 6.30
CA TRP A 561 -24.04 -11.36 5.39
C TRP A 561 -23.30 -11.80 4.12
N SER A 562 -24.01 -11.89 2.98
CA SER A 562 -23.51 -12.42 1.70
C SER A 562 -22.23 -11.72 1.21
N SER A 563 -22.22 -10.39 1.15
CA SER A 563 -21.05 -9.61 0.70
C SER A 563 -19.82 -9.88 1.56
N LEU A 564 -19.94 -9.79 2.89
CA LEU A 564 -18.87 -10.12 3.84
C LEU A 564 -18.42 -11.58 3.72
N ARG A 565 -19.35 -12.53 3.49
CA ARG A 565 -19.04 -13.95 3.26
C ARG A 565 -18.18 -14.15 2.02
N ASN A 566 -18.58 -13.52 0.92
CA ASN A 566 -17.96 -13.69 -0.38
C ASN A 566 -16.55 -13.04 -0.37
N LEU A 567 -16.40 -11.88 0.28
CA LEU A 567 -15.11 -11.24 0.54
C LEU A 567 -14.18 -12.14 1.39
N VAL A 568 -14.67 -12.71 2.51
CA VAL A 568 -13.86 -13.62 3.35
C VAL A 568 -13.47 -14.91 2.62
N ILE A 569 -14.32 -15.46 1.75
CA ILE A 569 -13.99 -16.62 0.92
C ILE A 569 -12.94 -16.25 -0.14
N SER A 570 -13.08 -15.10 -0.80
CA SER A 570 -12.10 -14.57 -1.75
C SER A 570 -10.72 -14.38 -1.10
N LEU A 571 -10.70 -13.75 0.08
CA LEU A 571 -9.52 -13.61 0.94
C LEU A 571 -8.87 -14.98 1.21
N LEU A 572 -9.62 -15.97 1.72
CA LEU A 572 -9.06 -17.28 2.04
C LEU A 572 -8.54 -18.05 0.81
N ASN A 573 -9.12 -17.83 -0.38
CA ASN A 573 -8.63 -18.40 -1.62
C ASN A 573 -7.30 -17.74 -2.06
N SER A 574 -7.23 -16.40 -1.99
CA SER A 574 -6.01 -15.64 -2.32
C SER A 574 -4.82 -15.96 -1.40
N MET A 575 -5.08 -16.29 -0.13
CA MET A 575 -4.06 -16.56 0.90
C MET A 575 -3.02 -17.60 0.49
N ARG A 576 -3.36 -18.59 -0.36
CA ARG A 576 -2.40 -19.58 -0.84
C ARG A 576 -1.33 -18.99 -1.76
N SER A 577 -1.69 -17.99 -2.58
CA SER A 577 -0.75 -17.21 -3.41
C SER A 577 0.09 -16.31 -2.51
N ILE A 578 -0.59 -15.56 -1.63
CA ILE A 578 -0.01 -14.61 -0.67
C ILE A 578 1.08 -15.26 0.20
N ILE A 579 0.84 -16.43 0.79
CA ILE A 579 1.81 -17.12 1.67
C ILE A 579 3.15 -17.38 0.95
N SER A 580 3.14 -17.72 -0.34
CA SER A 580 4.38 -17.93 -1.10
C SER A 580 5.15 -16.64 -1.37
N LEU A 581 4.45 -15.50 -1.43
CA LEU A 581 5.05 -14.17 -1.61
C LEU A 581 5.56 -13.62 -0.27
N LEU A 582 4.78 -13.75 0.81
CA LEU A 582 5.20 -13.39 2.17
C LEU A 582 6.41 -14.20 2.63
N PHE A 583 6.54 -15.47 2.22
CA PHE A 583 7.75 -16.26 2.49
C PHE A 583 8.98 -15.69 1.77
N LEU A 584 8.84 -15.20 0.54
CA LEU A 584 9.94 -14.55 -0.18
C LEU A 584 10.33 -13.22 0.47
N LEU A 585 9.35 -12.43 0.91
CA LEU A 585 9.59 -11.20 1.67
C LEU A 585 10.28 -11.49 3.01
N PHE A 586 9.82 -12.51 3.75
CA PHE A 586 10.47 -12.94 4.98
C PHE A 586 11.91 -13.40 4.75
N LEU A 587 12.18 -14.13 3.67
CA LEU A 587 13.54 -14.53 3.30
C LEU A 587 14.42 -13.31 2.97
N PHE A 588 13.87 -12.30 2.30
CA PHE A 588 14.57 -11.03 2.05
C PHE A 588 14.91 -10.31 3.36
N ILE A 589 13.92 -10.14 4.26
CA ILE A 589 14.12 -9.54 5.60
C ILE A 589 15.18 -10.32 6.38
N LEU A 590 15.11 -11.66 6.37
CA LEU A 590 16.08 -12.54 7.06
C LEU A 590 17.52 -12.28 6.60
N ILE A 591 17.74 -12.17 5.29
CA ILE A 591 19.07 -11.92 4.71
C ILE A 591 19.60 -10.55 5.13
N PHE A 592 18.77 -9.50 5.06
CA PHE A 592 19.21 -8.16 5.47
C PHE A 592 19.39 -8.05 6.99
N ALA A 593 18.55 -8.69 7.80
CA ALA A 593 18.71 -8.69 9.26
C ALA A 593 20.03 -9.35 9.67
N LEU A 594 20.34 -10.53 9.13
CA LEU A 594 21.61 -11.22 9.38
C LEU A 594 22.81 -10.42 8.82
N LEU A 595 22.66 -9.72 7.70
CA LEU A 595 23.72 -8.86 7.14
C LEU A 595 23.97 -7.64 8.03
N GLY A 596 22.90 -7.01 8.53
CA GLY A 596 22.97 -5.91 9.49
C GLY A 596 23.62 -6.32 10.80
N MET A 597 23.34 -7.53 11.33
CA MET A 597 24.03 -8.08 12.50
C MET A 597 25.55 -8.22 12.27
N GLN A 598 25.98 -8.68 11.09
CA GLN A 598 27.40 -8.84 10.76
C GLN A 598 28.14 -7.51 10.49
N LEU A 599 27.42 -6.44 10.13
CA LEU A 599 27.99 -5.10 9.86
C LEU A 599 27.95 -4.18 11.10
N PHE A 600 26.85 -4.18 11.84
CA PHE A 600 26.54 -3.22 12.90
C PHE A 600 26.35 -3.86 14.29
N GLY A 601 26.36 -5.19 14.40
CA GLY A 601 26.21 -5.90 15.67
C GLY A 601 27.25 -5.49 16.71
N GLY A 602 26.80 -5.07 17.89
CA GLY A 602 27.63 -4.54 18.97
C GLY A 602 28.24 -3.16 18.70
N GLN A 603 28.03 -2.55 17.52
CA GLN A 603 28.61 -1.24 17.18
C GLN A 603 27.68 -0.07 17.57
N PHE A 604 26.38 -0.31 17.74
CA PHE A 604 25.40 0.69 18.18
C PHE A 604 25.49 0.87 19.71
N ASN A 605 26.63 1.36 20.18
CA ASN A 605 26.96 1.59 21.58
C ASN A 605 27.51 3.02 21.72
N PHE A 606 26.60 3.97 21.88
CA PHE A 606 26.92 5.40 22.00
C PHE A 606 27.09 5.80 23.49
N PRO A 607 27.64 6.98 23.80
CA PRO A 607 27.76 7.46 25.18
C PRO A 607 26.42 7.48 25.93
N ASP A 608 25.34 7.81 25.21
CA ASP A 608 23.95 7.86 25.70
C ASP A 608 23.30 6.48 25.83
N GLY A 609 24.02 5.42 25.47
CA GLY A 609 23.59 4.03 25.53
C GLY A 609 23.33 3.37 24.18
N THR A 610 22.73 2.18 24.21
CA THR A 610 22.35 1.42 23.01
C THR A 610 20.91 1.76 22.60
N PRO A 611 20.65 2.26 21.38
CA PRO A 611 19.31 2.59 20.95
C PRO A 611 18.42 1.34 20.83
N PRO A 612 17.08 1.48 20.96
CA PRO A 612 16.15 0.35 20.90
C PRO A 612 16.09 -0.29 19.50
N THR A 613 16.39 0.49 18.46
CA THR A 613 16.58 0.07 17.06
C THR A 613 18.05 -0.28 16.82
N ASN A 614 18.41 -1.56 16.93
CA ASN A 614 19.79 -2.01 16.78
C ASN A 614 19.90 -3.39 16.10
N PHE A 615 21.13 -3.83 15.87
CA PHE A 615 21.45 -5.09 15.20
C PHE A 615 22.18 -6.09 16.11
N ASN A 616 22.03 -5.99 17.43
CA ASN A 616 22.79 -6.82 18.39
C ASN A 616 22.25 -8.26 18.49
N THR A 617 20.92 -8.43 18.36
CA THR A 617 20.23 -9.72 18.43
C THR A 617 19.30 -9.91 17.24
N PHE A 618 19.06 -11.16 16.84
CA PHE A 618 18.25 -11.50 15.67
C PHE A 618 16.80 -10.96 15.70
N PRO A 619 16.02 -11.04 16.80
CA PRO A 619 14.66 -10.49 16.82
C PRO A 619 14.63 -8.98 16.64
N ILE A 620 15.57 -8.24 17.25
CA ILE A 620 15.63 -6.77 17.14
C ILE A 620 16.12 -6.38 15.74
N ALA A 621 17.10 -7.08 15.18
CA ALA A 621 17.55 -6.88 13.79
C ALA A 621 16.42 -7.13 12.77
N LEU A 622 15.59 -8.16 13.00
CA LEU A 622 14.42 -8.45 12.17
C LEU A 622 13.40 -7.30 12.20
N LEU A 623 13.13 -6.75 13.39
CA LEU A 623 12.21 -5.61 13.56
C LEU A 623 12.79 -4.31 12.98
N THR A 624 14.08 -4.06 13.15
CA THR A 624 14.78 -2.88 12.59
C THR A 624 14.77 -2.91 11.06
N VAL A 625 15.01 -4.07 10.44
CA VAL A 625 14.86 -4.23 8.98
C VAL A 625 13.41 -4.10 8.55
N PHE A 626 12.45 -4.63 9.32
CA PHE A 626 11.02 -4.47 9.02
C PHE A 626 10.59 -2.99 9.07
N GLN A 627 11.13 -2.19 9.99
CA GLN A 627 10.92 -0.74 10.07
C GLN A 627 11.50 0.02 8.87
N ILE A 628 12.74 -0.27 8.48
CA ILE A 628 13.33 0.31 7.26
C ILE A 628 12.50 -0.07 6.01
N LEU A 629 11.85 -1.23 6.01
CA LEU A 629 10.95 -1.67 4.95
C LEU A 629 9.54 -1.06 4.98
N THR A 630 9.02 -0.60 6.12
CA THR A 630 7.79 0.20 6.13
C THR A 630 8.05 1.63 5.68
N GLY A 631 9.32 2.06 5.69
CA GLY A 631 9.77 3.38 5.22
C GLY A 631 9.78 4.46 6.30
N GLU A 632 9.59 4.08 7.57
CA GLU A 632 9.46 4.96 8.73
C GLU A 632 10.78 5.04 9.51
N ASP A 633 11.23 6.25 9.87
CA ASP A 633 12.44 6.52 10.69
C ASP A 633 13.73 5.86 10.13
N TRP A 634 13.73 5.47 8.85
CA TRP A 634 14.85 4.70 8.26
C TRP A 634 16.13 5.54 8.16
N ASN A 635 15.98 6.86 8.05
CA ASN A 635 17.03 7.87 8.13
C ASN A 635 17.72 7.85 9.49
N GLU A 636 16.99 7.77 10.60
CA GLU A 636 17.56 7.77 11.95
C GLU A 636 18.42 6.52 12.18
N VAL A 637 17.93 5.35 11.76
CA VAL A 637 18.70 4.10 11.82
C VAL A 637 19.94 4.18 10.90
N MET A 638 19.86 4.87 9.76
CA MET A 638 21.00 5.14 8.89
C MET A 638 22.02 6.07 9.55
N TYR A 639 21.60 7.13 10.24
CA TYR A 639 22.50 8.06 10.93
C TYR A 639 23.28 7.35 12.04
N GLN A 640 22.58 6.58 12.87
CA GLN A 640 23.20 5.69 13.88
C GLN A 640 24.17 4.70 13.21
N GLY A 641 23.78 4.13 12.05
CA GLY A 641 24.62 3.29 11.21
C GLY A 641 25.95 3.93 10.81
N ILE A 642 25.90 5.16 10.28
CA ILE A 642 27.08 5.93 9.87
C ILE A 642 27.94 6.33 11.08
N GLN A 643 27.32 6.81 12.16
CA GLN A 643 28.01 7.24 13.38
C GLN A 643 28.75 6.08 14.04
N SER A 644 28.15 4.88 14.11
CA SER A 644 28.78 3.67 14.66
C SER A 644 30.05 3.21 13.90
N GLN A 645 30.27 3.71 12.69
CA GLN A 645 31.40 3.36 11.81
C GLN A 645 32.39 4.54 11.65
N GLY A 646 32.52 5.39 12.68
CA GLY A 646 33.44 6.54 12.69
C GLY A 646 32.86 7.83 12.09
N GLY A 647 31.57 7.87 11.79
CA GLY A 647 30.88 9.07 11.31
C GLY A 647 31.30 9.52 9.91
N PRO A 648 30.86 10.72 9.48
CA PRO A 648 31.13 11.20 8.12
C PRO A 648 32.61 11.46 7.84
N LYS A 649 33.39 11.86 8.86
CA LYS A 649 34.80 12.25 8.73
C LYS A 649 35.77 11.06 8.59
N GLN A 650 35.44 9.88 9.12
CA GLN A 650 36.34 8.71 9.12
C GLN A 650 35.94 7.62 8.10
N GLY A 651 35.00 7.89 7.20
CA GLY A 651 34.60 6.99 6.11
C GLY A 651 33.31 6.20 6.34
N GLY A 652 32.60 6.43 7.45
CA GLY A 652 31.32 5.78 7.78
C GLY A 652 30.22 5.96 6.72
N MET A 653 30.32 7.00 5.87
CA MET A 653 29.38 7.25 4.76
C MET A 653 29.22 6.09 3.77
N ILE A 654 30.20 5.19 3.63
CA ILE A 654 30.08 4.03 2.74
C ILE A 654 28.95 3.09 3.23
N TYR A 655 28.70 3.03 4.54
CA TYR A 655 27.68 2.17 5.13
C TYR A 655 26.24 2.65 4.88
N ALA A 656 26.02 3.91 4.47
CA ALA A 656 24.72 4.37 3.97
C ALA A 656 24.23 3.53 2.78
N LEU A 657 25.14 2.94 1.98
CA LEU A 657 24.77 2.05 0.88
C LEU A 657 23.95 0.84 1.33
N TYR A 658 24.17 0.31 2.55
CA TYR A 658 23.34 -0.78 3.09
C TYR A 658 21.88 -0.36 3.20
N PHE A 659 21.63 0.82 3.78
CA PHE A 659 20.28 1.37 3.99
C PHE A 659 19.62 1.76 2.66
N ILE A 660 20.35 2.43 1.76
CA ILE A 660 19.84 2.80 0.42
C ILE A 660 19.46 1.54 -0.38
N VAL A 661 20.30 0.50 -0.38
CA VAL A 661 20.02 -0.77 -1.06
C VAL A 661 18.83 -1.49 -0.43
N LEU A 662 18.73 -1.51 0.91
CA LEU A 662 17.61 -2.10 1.63
C LEU A 662 16.29 -1.38 1.30
N VAL A 663 16.24 -0.05 1.35
CA VAL A 663 15.05 0.74 0.99
C VAL A 663 14.67 0.52 -0.49
N LEU A 664 15.62 0.60 -1.42
CA LEU A 664 15.34 0.44 -2.86
C LEU A 664 14.87 -0.96 -3.24
N PHE A 665 15.64 -2.01 -2.87
CA PHE A 665 15.27 -3.40 -3.22
C PHE A 665 14.15 -3.95 -2.34
N GLY A 666 14.03 -3.45 -1.11
CA GLY A 666 12.96 -3.75 -0.19
C GLY A 666 11.62 -3.24 -0.68
N ASN A 667 11.51 -1.94 -0.92
CA ASN A 667 10.28 -1.33 -1.46
C ASN A 667 9.97 -1.86 -2.86
N TYR A 668 10.97 -2.16 -3.68
CA TYR A 668 10.75 -2.89 -4.94
C TYR A 668 10.13 -4.29 -4.71
N THR A 669 10.65 -5.07 -3.77
CA THR A 669 10.12 -6.40 -3.44
C THR A 669 8.70 -6.30 -2.89
N LEU A 670 8.47 -5.39 -1.95
CA LEU A 670 7.14 -5.09 -1.39
C LEU A 670 6.15 -4.68 -2.48
N LEU A 671 6.51 -3.78 -3.39
CA LEU A 671 5.63 -3.31 -4.46
C LEU A 671 5.27 -4.43 -5.45
N ASN A 672 6.23 -5.30 -5.82
CA ASN A 672 5.90 -6.47 -6.65
C ASN A 672 4.94 -7.44 -5.95
N VAL A 673 5.11 -7.66 -4.64
CA VAL A 673 4.20 -8.49 -3.86
C VAL A 673 2.83 -7.81 -3.74
N PHE A 674 2.79 -6.52 -3.39
CA PHE A 674 1.59 -5.69 -3.33
C PHE A 674 0.80 -5.80 -4.63
N LEU A 675 1.46 -5.60 -5.77
CA LEU A 675 0.81 -5.54 -7.07
C LEU A 675 0.41 -6.93 -7.58
N ALA A 676 1.17 -7.98 -7.28
CA ALA A 676 0.73 -9.36 -7.51
C ALA A 676 -0.56 -9.69 -6.73
N ILE A 677 -0.60 -9.33 -5.44
CA ILE A 677 -1.79 -9.54 -4.58
C ILE A 677 -2.97 -8.68 -5.06
N ALA A 678 -2.72 -7.43 -5.42
CA ALA A 678 -3.74 -6.52 -5.93
C ALA A 678 -4.33 -7.07 -7.24
N VAL A 679 -3.52 -7.58 -8.18
CA VAL A 679 -3.99 -8.15 -9.46
C VAL A 679 -4.71 -9.50 -9.28
N ASP A 680 -4.22 -10.39 -8.40
CA ASP A 680 -4.92 -11.63 -8.04
C ASP A 680 -6.30 -11.30 -7.42
N ASN A 681 -6.36 -10.33 -6.50
CA ASN A 681 -7.60 -9.86 -5.89
C ASN A 681 -8.52 -9.15 -6.91
N LEU A 682 -7.96 -8.40 -7.86
CA LEU A 682 -8.67 -7.74 -8.95
C LEU A 682 -9.44 -8.78 -9.78
N ALA A 683 -8.75 -9.83 -10.20
CA ALA A 683 -9.32 -10.90 -11.02
C ALA A 683 -10.41 -11.65 -10.26
N ASN A 684 -10.16 -12.03 -9.00
CA ASN A 684 -11.16 -12.70 -8.16
C ASN A 684 -12.40 -11.81 -7.93
N ALA A 685 -12.23 -10.49 -7.74
CA ALA A 685 -13.32 -9.55 -7.56
C ALA A 685 -14.14 -9.37 -8.86
N GLN A 686 -13.48 -9.22 -10.01
CA GLN A 686 -14.14 -9.16 -11.32
C GLN A 686 -14.95 -10.44 -11.61
N GLU A 687 -14.39 -11.63 -11.35
CA GLU A 687 -15.11 -12.90 -11.50
C GLU A 687 -16.30 -13.03 -10.54
N LEU A 688 -16.19 -12.51 -9.31
CA LEU A 688 -17.28 -12.51 -8.33
C LEU A 688 -18.40 -11.53 -8.73
N THR A 689 -18.07 -10.31 -9.10
CA THR A 689 -19.06 -9.28 -9.52
C THR A 689 -19.81 -9.73 -10.75
N ALA A 690 -19.12 -10.16 -11.82
CA ALA A 690 -19.78 -10.66 -13.02
C ALA A 690 -20.69 -11.88 -12.74
N ALA A 691 -20.30 -12.76 -11.80
CA ALA A 691 -21.12 -13.89 -11.39
C ALA A 691 -22.25 -13.53 -10.42
N GLU A 692 -22.22 -12.37 -9.77
CA GLU A 692 -23.33 -11.81 -9.00
C GLU A 692 -24.31 -11.07 -9.93
N GLU A 693 -23.81 -10.36 -10.94
CA GLU A 693 -24.62 -9.74 -12.01
C GLU A 693 -25.37 -10.79 -12.85
N GLU A 694 -24.68 -11.84 -13.32
CA GLU A 694 -25.31 -12.99 -13.99
C GLU A 694 -26.44 -13.60 -13.11
N GLN A 695 -26.24 -13.68 -11.79
CA GLN A 695 -27.24 -14.20 -10.85
C GLN A 695 -28.42 -13.24 -10.63
N GLU A 696 -28.16 -11.93 -10.54
CA GLU A 696 -29.22 -10.94 -10.45
C GLU A 696 -30.05 -10.87 -11.73
N GLU A 697 -29.44 -10.98 -12.92
CA GLU A 697 -30.17 -11.06 -14.18
C GLU A 697 -31.03 -12.33 -14.24
N GLU A 698 -30.47 -13.51 -13.93
CA GLU A 698 -31.27 -14.74 -13.86
C GLU A 698 -32.42 -14.62 -12.85
N ASP A 699 -32.22 -13.99 -11.69
CA ASP A 699 -33.25 -13.85 -10.66
C ASP A 699 -34.29 -12.79 -11.02
N LYS A 700 -33.92 -11.72 -11.73
CA LYS A 700 -34.85 -10.77 -12.36
C LYS A 700 -35.68 -11.45 -13.44
N GLU A 701 -35.08 -12.30 -14.28
CA GLU A 701 -35.81 -13.11 -15.27
C GLU A 701 -36.76 -14.10 -14.61
N LYS A 702 -36.33 -14.82 -13.55
CA LYS A 702 -37.21 -15.72 -12.77
C LYS A 702 -38.38 -14.96 -12.16
N GLN A 703 -38.14 -13.80 -11.54
CA GLN A 703 -39.20 -12.96 -10.98
C GLN A 703 -40.17 -12.46 -12.05
N ALA A 704 -39.67 -12.03 -13.22
CA ALA A 704 -40.53 -11.65 -14.34
C ALA A 704 -41.39 -12.83 -14.84
N LEU A 705 -40.81 -14.03 -14.97
CA LEU A 705 -41.51 -15.25 -15.37
C LEU A 705 -42.48 -15.78 -14.31
N GLU A 706 -42.25 -15.50 -13.02
CA GLU A 706 -43.20 -15.79 -11.94
C GLU A 706 -44.36 -14.77 -11.95
N LEU A 707 -44.06 -13.48 -12.11
CA LEU A 707 -45.08 -12.43 -12.24
C LEU A 707 -45.96 -12.63 -13.48
N GLU A 708 -45.37 -13.05 -14.61
CA GLU A 708 -46.08 -13.39 -15.84
C GLU A 708 -47.05 -14.57 -15.61
N LYS A 709 -46.62 -15.64 -14.91
CA LYS A 709 -47.50 -16.76 -14.54
C LYS A 709 -48.58 -16.36 -13.53
N GLU A 710 -48.30 -15.48 -12.58
CA GLU A 710 -49.32 -14.94 -11.68
C GLU A 710 -50.34 -14.10 -12.46
N MET A 711 -49.90 -13.30 -13.45
CA MET A 711 -50.79 -12.58 -14.34
C MET A 711 -51.61 -13.50 -15.26
N GLU A 712 -51.02 -14.56 -15.83
CA GLU A 712 -51.73 -15.57 -16.62
C GLU A 712 -52.79 -16.32 -15.79
N THR A 713 -52.45 -16.72 -14.57
CA THR A 713 -53.38 -17.43 -13.68
C THR A 713 -54.51 -16.53 -13.16
N LEU A 714 -54.28 -15.22 -13.04
CA LEU A 714 -55.33 -14.22 -12.78
C LEU A 714 -56.20 -13.93 -14.02
N GLN A 715 -55.64 -14.00 -15.24
CA GLN A 715 -56.39 -13.80 -16.48
C GLN A 715 -57.18 -15.05 -16.94
N GLY A 716 -56.80 -16.25 -16.50
CA GLY A 716 -57.51 -17.51 -16.78
C GLY A 716 -58.88 -17.65 -16.10
N GLY A 717 -59.43 -16.58 -15.53
CA GLY A 717 -60.62 -16.59 -14.68
C GLY A 717 -61.95 -16.19 -15.34
N ASP A 718 -61.98 -15.71 -16.59
CA ASP A 718 -63.24 -15.28 -17.21
C ASP A 718 -63.32 -15.55 -18.73
N GLY A 719 -64.54 -15.80 -19.23
CA GLY A 719 -64.76 -16.43 -20.53
C GLY A 719 -65.44 -15.58 -21.61
N SER A 720 -65.03 -15.83 -22.87
CA SER A 720 -65.73 -15.53 -24.13
C SER A 720 -65.73 -14.09 -24.69
N THR A 721 -64.97 -13.86 -25.78
CA THR A 721 -65.48 -13.64 -27.16
C THR A 721 -64.31 -13.58 -28.19
N PRO A 722 -64.55 -13.77 -29.51
CA PRO A 722 -63.50 -14.27 -30.43
C PRO A 722 -62.80 -13.22 -31.32
N LYS A 723 -61.69 -13.67 -31.94
CA LYS A 723 -60.78 -12.95 -32.85
C LYS A 723 -61.46 -12.34 -34.10
N LEU A 724 -60.84 -11.29 -34.63
CA LEU A 724 -60.88 -10.93 -36.06
C LEU A 724 -59.46 -10.61 -36.55
N ASP A 725 -59.13 -10.98 -37.79
CA ASP A 725 -57.75 -11.05 -38.31
C ASP A 725 -57.25 -9.78 -39.02
N SER A 726 -55.92 -9.59 -39.09
CA SER A 726 -55.24 -9.10 -40.31
C SER A 726 -53.73 -9.38 -40.30
N ASP A 727 -53.23 -9.75 -41.48
CA ASP A 727 -51.97 -10.41 -41.87
C ASP A 727 -50.61 -9.72 -41.52
N PRO A 728 -49.47 -10.43 -41.72
CA PRO A 728 -48.16 -10.04 -41.20
C PRO A 728 -47.29 -9.23 -42.18
N SER A 729 -46.64 -8.16 -41.71
CA SER A 729 -45.34 -7.69 -42.24
C SER A 729 -44.68 -6.65 -41.31
N SER A 730 -43.35 -6.50 -41.44
CA SER A 730 -42.44 -5.79 -40.53
C SER A 730 -42.35 -6.44 -39.13
N GLY A 731 -41.18 -6.68 -38.56
CA GLY A 731 -39.86 -6.15 -38.89
C GLY A 731 -39.23 -5.64 -37.60
N PHE A 732 -38.28 -6.41 -37.06
CA PHE A 732 -37.37 -6.09 -35.96
C PHE A 732 -37.70 -4.82 -35.13
N LYS A 733 -38.51 -4.96 -34.08
CA LYS A 733 -38.53 -3.99 -32.97
C LYS A 733 -37.71 -4.56 -31.83
N SER A 734 -36.51 -4.01 -31.66
CA SER A 734 -35.75 -4.12 -30.41
C SER A 734 -36.59 -3.59 -29.24
N LYS A 735 -36.24 -4.01 -28.02
CA LYS A 735 -36.69 -3.35 -26.79
C LYS A 735 -36.29 -1.87 -26.87
N SER A 736 -37.27 -0.96 -26.95
CA SER A 736 -37.10 0.47 -26.69
C SER A 736 -37.91 0.84 -25.45
N LYS A 737 -37.63 0.13 -24.35
CA LYS A 737 -38.08 0.41 -22.99
C LYS A 737 -36.84 0.26 -22.11
N ASP A 738 -36.09 1.37 -22.05
CA ASP A 738 -35.05 1.73 -21.05
C ASP A 738 -34.33 3.05 -21.45
N ASP A 739 -34.58 3.58 -22.66
CA ASP A 739 -33.96 4.84 -23.13
C ASP A 739 -34.54 6.16 -22.55
N ASP A 740 -35.66 6.11 -21.81
CA ASP A 740 -36.31 7.32 -21.29
C ASP A 740 -35.77 7.83 -19.93
N GLU A 741 -34.86 7.09 -19.27
CA GLU A 741 -34.18 7.55 -18.03
C GLU A 741 -32.68 7.89 -18.20
N LYS A 742 -32.10 7.73 -19.41
CA LYS A 742 -30.67 8.04 -19.68
C LYS A 742 -30.40 9.29 -20.54
N LYS A 743 -31.39 10.19 -20.69
CA LYS A 743 -31.24 11.48 -21.42
C LYS A 743 -31.18 12.73 -20.51
N ALA A 744 -30.47 12.64 -19.39
CA ALA A 744 -30.39 13.72 -18.40
C ALA A 744 -28.99 14.37 -18.21
N ASP A 745 -27.89 13.80 -18.74
CA ASP A 745 -26.52 14.27 -18.44
C ASP A 745 -25.61 14.45 -19.70
N THR A 746 -26.19 14.71 -20.88
CA THR A 746 -25.46 15.22 -22.06
C THR A 746 -25.90 16.64 -22.44
N ASP A 747 -25.82 17.54 -21.45
CA ASP A 747 -26.10 18.99 -21.55
C ASP A 747 -24.96 19.71 -22.33
N ASP A 748 -24.84 19.43 -23.64
CA ASP A 748 -24.03 20.23 -24.58
C ASP A 748 -24.94 21.06 -25.52
N GLU A 749 -26.05 21.58 -24.96
CA GLU A 749 -26.95 22.51 -25.65
C GLU A 749 -26.63 23.97 -25.32
N THR A 750 -26.31 24.74 -26.36
CA THR A 750 -26.07 26.20 -26.29
C THR A 750 -27.37 27.03 -26.33
N GLY A 751 -28.48 26.47 -25.81
CA GLY A 751 -29.81 27.09 -25.76
C GLY A 751 -30.15 27.66 -24.37
N PRO A 752 -31.08 28.64 -24.29
CA PRO A 752 -31.61 29.10 -23.00
C PRO A 752 -32.51 28.03 -22.37
N LYS A 753 -32.25 27.69 -21.10
CA LYS A 753 -33.01 26.64 -20.39
C LYS A 753 -34.50 27.00 -20.28
N PRO A 754 -35.44 26.11 -20.64
CA PRO A 754 -36.87 26.42 -20.64
C PRO A 754 -37.43 26.64 -19.22
N MET A 755 -38.37 27.58 -19.05
CA MET A 755 -39.06 27.81 -17.78
C MET A 755 -39.92 26.61 -17.37
N LEU A 756 -39.82 26.20 -16.10
CA LEU A 756 -40.64 25.11 -15.55
C LEU A 756 -42.13 25.47 -15.58
N PRO A 757 -43.02 24.57 -16.08
CA PRO A 757 -44.44 24.87 -16.31
C PRO A 757 -45.27 25.01 -15.03
N TYR A 758 -44.74 24.60 -13.88
CA TYR A 758 -45.38 24.71 -12.56
C TYR A 758 -45.27 26.13 -11.99
N SER A 759 -46.23 26.56 -11.17
CA SER A 759 -46.19 27.86 -10.49
C SER A 759 -45.19 27.87 -9.32
N SER A 760 -44.27 28.83 -9.29
CA SER A 760 -43.35 29.03 -8.17
C SER A 760 -44.09 29.61 -6.96
N MET A 761 -43.84 29.04 -5.77
CA MET A 761 -44.46 29.43 -4.48
C MET A 761 -46.01 29.50 -4.50
N PHE A 762 -46.67 28.78 -5.42
CA PHE A 762 -48.12 28.87 -5.72
C PHE A 762 -48.65 30.25 -6.17
N ILE A 763 -47.82 31.30 -6.17
CA ILE A 763 -48.22 32.69 -6.47
C ILE A 763 -47.69 33.14 -7.84
N LEU A 764 -46.57 32.59 -8.31
CA LEU A 764 -45.86 33.03 -9.51
C LEU A 764 -46.03 32.02 -10.66
N SER A 765 -47.06 32.23 -11.48
CA SER A 765 -47.23 31.52 -12.76
C SER A 765 -46.03 31.73 -13.70
N PRO A 766 -45.80 30.84 -14.69
CA PRO A 766 -44.77 31.04 -15.70
C PRO A 766 -44.91 32.36 -16.50
N THR A 767 -46.13 32.91 -16.55
CA THR A 767 -46.47 34.19 -17.20
C THR A 767 -46.22 35.43 -16.33
N ASN A 768 -45.78 35.29 -15.08
CA ASN A 768 -45.59 36.42 -14.18
C ASN A 768 -44.31 37.21 -14.55
N PRO A 769 -44.37 38.55 -14.70
CA PRO A 769 -43.23 39.35 -15.12
C PRO A 769 -42.05 39.31 -14.14
N LEU A 770 -42.31 39.16 -12.83
CA LEU A 770 -41.24 39.05 -11.82
C LEU A 770 -40.44 37.74 -12.00
N ARG A 771 -41.14 36.64 -12.28
CA ARG A 771 -40.52 35.34 -12.51
C ARG A 771 -39.80 35.27 -13.86
N SER A 772 -40.41 35.84 -14.90
CA SER A 772 -39.76 35.98 -16.22
C SER A 772 -38.49 36.84 -16.16
N ALA A 773 -38.49 37.93 -15.38
CA ALA A 773 -37.30 38.74 -15.14
C ALA A 773 -36.23 38.00 -14.32
N ALA A 774 -36.60 37.28 -13.26
CA ALA A 774 -35.66 36.46 -12.48
C ALA A 774 -35.01 35.36 -13.35
N HIS A 775 -35.81 34.67 -14.14
CA HIS A 775 -35.36 33.66 -15.10
C HIS A 775 -34.41 34.24 -16.16
N TRP A 776 -34.73 35.42 -16.70
CA TRP A 776 -33.85 36.12 -17.64
C TRP A 776 -32.50 36.47 -17.00
N VAL A 777 -32.48 36.97 -15.76
CA VAL A 777 -31.23 37.29 -15.03
C VAL A 777 -30.40 36.03 -14.75
N VAL A 778 -31.02 34.95 -14.26
CA VAL A 778 -30.30 33.70 -13.90
C VAL A 778 -29.70 33.03 -15.14
N ASN A 779 -30.37 33.10 -16.30
CA ASN A 779 -29.87 32.58 -17.57
C ASN A 779 -28.92 33.52 -18.34
N LEU A 780 -28.52 34.68 -17.79
CA LEU A 780 -27.50 35.52 -18.43
C LEU A 780 -26.15 34.79 -18.45
N ARG A 781 -25.52 34.72 -19.64
CA ARG A 781 -24.18 34.11 -19.84
C ARG A 781 -23.09 34.61 -18.88
N TYR A 782 -23.23 35.84 -18.37
CA TYR A 782 -22.28 36.44 -17.42
C TYR A 782 -22.65 36.24 -15.94
N PHE A 783 -23.87 35.79 -15.61
CA PHE A 783 -24.34 35.62 -14.23
C PHE A 783 -23.53 34.55 -13.48
N ASP A 784 -23.36 33.37 -14.10
CA ASP A 784 -22.54 32.31 -13.50
C ASP A 784 -21.07 32.70 -13.37
N PHE A 785 -20.49 33.37 -14.38
CA PHE A 785 -19.12 33.89 -14.32
C PHE A 785 -18.95 34.93 -13.21
N PHE A 786 -19.89 35.88 -13.08
CA PHE A 786 -19.89 36.89 -12.02
C PHE A 786 -19.91 36.25 -10.62
N ILE A 787 -20.86 35.34 -10.37
CA ILE A 787 -20.94 34.65 -9.08
C ILE A 787 -19.69 33.78 -8.83
N MET A 788 -19.06 33.22 -9.88
CA MET A 788 -17.80 32.47 -9.72
C MET A 788 -16.65 33.38 -9.26
N VAL A 789 -16.54 34.59 -9.82
CA VAL A 789 -15.58 35.62 -9.35
C VAL A 789 -15.88 36.03 -7.90
N VAL A 790 -17.15 36.21 -7.53
CA VAL A 790 -17.54 36.53 -6.15
C VAL A 790 -17.19 35.40 -5.17
N ILE A 791 -17.38 34.14 -5.56
CA ILE A 791 -16.92 32.98 -4.76
C ILE A 791 -15.41 33.04 -4.58
N SER A 792 -14.63 33.23 -5.65
CA SER A 792 -13.17 33.31 -5.57
C SER A 792 -12.68 34.46 -4.67
N LEU A 793 -13.28 35.64 -4.76
CA LEU A 793 -12.97 36.77 -3.88
C LEU A 793 -13.37 36.50 -2.43
N SER A 794 -14.50 35.84 -2.18
CA SER A 794 -14.88 35.39 -0.84
C SER A 794 -13.92 34.35 -0.27
N SER A 795 -13.35 33.47 -1.10
CA SER A 795 -12.34 32.50 -0.66
C SER A 795 -11.01 33.17 -0.30
N ILE A 796 -10.58 34.15 -1.11
CA ILE A 796 -9.37 34.93 -0.83
C ILE A 796 -9.53 35.75 0.46
N ALA A 797 -10.73 36.30 0.72
CA ALA A 797 -11.01 37.01 1.96
C ALA A 797 -10.90 36.11 3.20
N LEU A 798 -11.42 34.87 3.14
CA LEU A 798 -11.27 33.88 4.22
C LEU A 798 -9.78 33.52 4.47
N ALA A 799 -9.00 33.37 3.40
CA ALA A 799 -7.57 33.04 3.52
C ALA A 799 -6.67 34.20 3.98
N ALA A 800 -7.22 35.43 4.05
CA ALA A 800 -6.51 36.62 4.52
C ALA A 800 -6.83 36.98 5.98
N GLU A 801 -7.73 36.23 6.62
CA GLU A 801 -8.12 36.44 8.02
C GLU A 801 -6.93 36.18 8.97
N ASP A 802 -6.80 36.99 10.00
CA ASP A 802 -5.78 36.85 11.06
C ASP A 802 -6.38 36.08 12.24
N PRO A 803 -6.02 34.80 12.46
CA PRO A 803 -6.60 33.97 13.51
C PRO A 803 -6.08 34.32 14.90
N VAL A 804 -4.98 35.07 15.02
CA VAL A 804 -4.35 35.41 16.30
C VAL A 804 -4.93 36.69 16.88
N VAL A 805 -5.20 37.70 16.05
CA VAL A 805 -5.65 39.02 16.50
C VAL A 805 -7.06 39.33 15.98
N GLU A 806 -8.08 38.88 16.73
CA GLU A 806 -9.50 39.01 16.34
C GLU A 806 -9.90 40.44 15.89
N GLN A 807 -9.38 41.47 16.56
CA GLN A 807 -9.69 42.88 16.29
C GLN A 807 -8.65 43.59 15.39
N SER A 808 -7.88 42.86 14.59
CA SER A 808 -6.93 43.47 13.66
C SER A 808 -7.63 44.38 12.64
N THR A 809 -6.95 45.44 12.19
CA THR A 809 -7.48 46.33 11.14
C THR A 809 -7.79 45.58 9.85
N ARG A 810 -7.05 44.50 9.57
CA ARG A 810 -7.30 43.56 8.48
C ARG A 810 -8.64 42.84 8.66
N ASN A 811 -8.89 42.23 9.82
CA ASN A 811 -10.13 41.51 10.10
C ASN A 811 -11.35 42.43 10.10
N VAL A 812 -11.22 43.67 10.59
CA VAL A 812 -12.29 44.67 10.50
C VAL A 812 -12.66 44.96 9.03
N ILE A 813 -11.67 45.10 8.14
CA ILE A 813 -11.91 45.31 6.70
C ILE A 813 -12.51 44.05 6.05
N LEU A 814 -12.01 42.86 6.38
CA LEU A 814 -12.50 41.59 5.84
C LEU A 814 -13.96 41.29 6.24
N ASN A 815 -14.38 41.65 7.46
CA ASN A 815 -15.77 41.53 7.90
C ASN A 815 -16.73 42.36 7.03
N TYR A 816 -16.35 43.58 6.63
CA TYR A 816 -17.17 44.38 5.68
C TYR A 816 -17.29 43.71 4.30
N PHE A 817 -16.22 43.05 3.83
CA PHE A 817 -16.30 42.29 2.57
C PHE A 817 -17.19 41.05 2.70
N ASP A 818 -17.14 40.30 3.81
CA ASP A 818 -18.05 39.16 4.01
C ASP A 818 -19.52 39.57 4.15
N TYR A 819 -19.83 40.72 4.73
CA TYR A 819 -21.18 41.29 4.70
C TYR A 819 -21.64 41.57 3.26
N ALA A 820 -20.77 42.15 2.41
CA ALA A 820 -21.07 42.39 1.01
C ALA A 820 -21.27 41.07 0.22
N PHE A 821 -20.39 40.08 0.41
CA PHE A 821 -20.52 38.76 -0.23
C PHE A 821 -21.79 38.02 0.22
N THR A 822 -22.10 38.02 1.51
CA THR A 822 -23.32 37.43 2.06
C THR A 822 -24.58 38.08 1.46
N GLY A 823 -24.56 39.40 1.24
CA GLY A 823 -25.62 40.11 0.51
C GLY A 823 -25.79 39.60 -0.93
N VAL A 824 -24.69 39.45 -1.69
CA VAL A 824 -24.73 38.94 -3.08
C VAL A 824 -25.29 37.50 -3.13
N PHE A 825 -24.84 36.61 -2.25
CA PHE A 825 -25.35 35.23 -2.21
C PHE A 825 -26.82 35.15 -1.77
N THR A 826 -27.27 36.05 -0.90
CA THR A 826 -28.69 36.16 -0.51
C THR A 826 -29.55 36.56 -1.71
N ILE A 827 -29.10 37.52 -2.52
CA ILE A 827 -29.78 37.92 -3.77
C ILE A 827 -29.82 36.77 -4.78
N GLU A 828 -28.71 36.04 -4.95
CA GLU A 828 -28.65 34.87 -5.84
C GLU A 828 -29.65 33.78 -5.40
N MET A 829 -29.69 33.45 -4.12
CA MET A 829 -30.64 32.48 -3.55
C MET A 829 -32.09 32.90 -3.80
N ILE A 830 -32.42 34.19 -3.58
CA ILE A 830 -33.78 34.72 -3.81
C ILE A 830 -34.16 34.63 -5.30
N LEU A 831 -33.27 35.04 -6.22
CA LEU A 831 -33.52 34.95 -7.67
C LEU A 831 -33.79 33.51 -8.11
N LYS A 832 -33.00 32.56 -7.60
CA LYS A 832 -33.16 31.12 -7.88
C LYS A 832 -34.46 30.54 -7.31
N ILE A 833 -34.85 30.92 -6.09
CA ILE A 833 -36.12 30.49 -5.49
C ILE A 833 -37.32 31.08 -6.23
N LEU A 834 -37.22 32.32 -6.73
CA LEU A 834 -38.27 32.94 -7.55
C LEU A 834 -38.48 32.18 -8.87
N ASP A 835 -37.40 31.82 -9.57
CA ASP A 835 -37.47 31.07 -10.84
C ASP A 835 -37.92 29.62 -10.67
N MET A 836 -37.22 28.85 -9.82
CA MET A 836 -37.36 27.41 -9.67
C MET A 836 -38.37 26.96 -8.60
N GLY A 837 -38.85 27.84 -7.72
CA GLY A 837 -39.73 27.46 -6.61
C GLY A 837 -39.01 26.69 -5.48
N VAL A 838 -39.74 26.41 -4.39
CA VAL A 838 -39.13 25.99 -3.10
C VAL A 838 -38.89 24.49 -2.98
N ILE A 839 -39.94 23.65 -2.87
CA ILE A 839 -39.84 22.20 -2.57
C ILE A 839 -40.74 21.27 -3.42
N LEU A 840 -41.90 21.73 -3.87
CA LEU A 840 -43.01 20.80 -4.17
C LEU A 840 -42.95 20.05 -5.51
N HIS A 841 -42.33 20.60 -6.55
CA HIS A 841 -42.30 19.96 -7.88
C HIS A 841 -40.89 19.42 -8.22
N PRO A 842 -40.78 18.43 -9.14
CA PRO A 842 -39.48 18.12 -9.75
C PRO A 842 -38.86 19.40 -10.34
N GLY A 843 -37.57 19.63 -10.09
CA GLY A 843 -36.89 20.88 -10.43
C GLY A 843 -37.04 22.04 -9.43
N SER A 844 -37.64 21.85 -8.25
CA SER A 844 -37.63 22.87 -7.19
C SER A 844 -36.24 23.07 -6.55
N TYR A 845 -35.94 24.31 -6.11
CA TYR A 845 -34.63 24.73 -5.58
C TYR A 845 -34.09 23.81 -4.49
N LEU A 846 -34.87 23.52 -3.43
CA LEU A 846 -34.44 22.69 -2.29
C LEU A 846 -34.54 21.17 -2.54
N ARG A 847 -34.78 20.71 -3.78
CA ARG A 847 -34.61 19.29 -4.14
C ARG A 847 -33.22 18.96 -4.65
N GLU A 848 -32.43 19.98 -5.02
CA GLU A 848 -31.07 19.79 -5.53
C GLU A 848 -30.04 19.94 -4.40
N PHE A 849 -29.18 18.93 -4.21
CA PHE A 849 -28.16 18.88 -3.16
C PHE A 849 -27.30 20.16 -3.07
N TRP A 850 -26.80 20.64 -4.22
CA TRP A 850 -25.96 21.84 -4.31
C TRP A 850 -26.67 23.11 -3.83
N ASN A 851 -27.97 23.23 -4.09
CA ASN A 851 -28.78 24.38 -3.70
C ASN A 851 -29.18 24.31 -2.20
N ILE A 852 -29.36 23.11 -1.65
CA ILE A 852 -29.54 22.90 -0.20
C ILE A 852 -28.29 23.36 0.55
N MET A 853 -27.11 22.94 0.12
CA MET A 853 -25.84 23.33 0.73
C MET A 853 -25.65 24.86 0.69
N ASP A 854 -25.89 25.49 -0.47
CA ASP A 854 -25.82 26.95 -0.66
C ASP A 854 -26.81 27.68 0.25
N ALA A 855 -28.06 27.18 0.37
CA ALA A 855 -29.07 27.73 1.26
C ALA A 855 -28.65 27.67 2.74
N VAL A 856 -28.10 26.55 3.21
CA VAL A 856 -27.62 26.41 4.59
C VAL A 856 -26.52 27.43 4.88
N VAL A 857 -25.52 27.57 4.00
CA VAL A 857 -24.42 28.52 4.18
C VAL A 857 -24.91 29.97 4.20
N VAL A 858 -25.82 30.34 3.30
CA VAL A 858 -26.39 31.70 3.22
C VAL A 858 -27.27 32.00 4.43
N ILE A 859 -28.12 31.07 4.86
CA ILE A 859 -29.00 31.24 6.03
C ILE A 859 -28.16 31.36 7.31
N CYS A 860 -27.16 30.50 7.53
CA CYS A 860 -26.28 30.60 8.70
C CYS A 860 -25.49 31.93 8.73
N ALA A 861 -25.00 32.40 7.59
CA ALA A 861 -24.33 33.70 7.49
C ALA A 861 -25.28 34.88 7.76
N ALA A 862 -26.50 34.85 7.22
CA ALA A 862 -27.52 35.86 7.45
C ALA A 862 -28.01 35.89 8.91
N VAL A 863 -28.11 34.73 9.57
CA VAL A 863 -28.45 34.63 11.00
C VAL A 863 -27.33 35.23 11.86
N SER A 864 -26.05 34.92 11.61
CA SER A 864 -24.92 35.56 12.32
C SER A 864 -24.99 37.09 12.21
N LEU A 865 -25.18 37.60 11.00
CA LEU A 865 -25.28 39.03 10.71
C LEU A 865 -26.50 39.69 11.38
N GLY A 866 -27.64 39.00 11.42
CA GLY A 866 -28.85 39.46 12.10
C GLY A 866 -28.68 39.60 13.61
N PHE A 867 -27.97 38.67 14.26
CA PHE A 867 -27.66 38.76 15.69
C PHE A 867 -26.66 39.88 16.02
N GLU A 868 -25.66 40.11 15.16
CA GLU A 868 -24.71 41.24 15.31
C GLU A 868 -25.43 42.60 15.19
N LEU A 869 -26.31 42.77 14.20
CA LEU A 869 -27.08 44.00 14.00
C LEU A 869 -28.13 44.25 15.08
N SER A 870 -28.66 43.20 15.72
CA SER A 870 -29.68 43.31 16.77
C SER A 870 -29.13 43.83 18.11
N GLY A 871 -27.81 43.88 18.29
CA GLY A 871 -27.14 44.47 19.47
C GLY A 871 -27.46 43.78 20.82
N SER A 872 -28.18 42.67 20.81
CA SER A 872 -28.63 41.96 22.00
C SER A 872 -27.48 41.19 22.65
N GLN A 873 -27.19 41.49 23.91
CA GLN A 873 -26.20 40.78 24.74
C GLN A 873 -26.65 39.33 25.03
N ALA A 874 -26.51 38.44 24.06
CA ALA A 874 -26.68 37.00 24.26
C ALA A 874 -25.43 36.43 24.97
N GLY A 875 -25.65 35.52 25.93
CA GLY A 875 -24.59 35.06 26.84
C GLY A 875 -23.42 34.34 26.15
N PRO A 876 -22.23 34.27 26.79
CA PRO A 876 -20.97 33.85 26.16
C PRO A 876 -21.00 32.48 25.48
N GLN A 877 -21.84 31.54 25.93
CA GLN A 877 -22.00 30.24 25.27
C GLN A 877 -22.67 30.34 23.88
N SER A 878 -23.55 31.30 23.66
CA SER A 878 -24.19 31.50 22.34
C SER A 878 -23.23 32.13 21.32
N LEU A 879 -22.27 32.95 21.77
CA LEU A 879 -21.26 33.58 20.92
C LEU A 879 -20.28 32.56 20.34
N SER A 880 -19.89 31.53 21.11
CA SER A 880 -19.02 30.46 20.58
C SER A 880 -19.73 29.65 19.49
N THR A 881 -21.02 29.33 19.68
CA THR A 881 -21.80 28.60 18.67
C THR A 881 -21.99 29.43 17.39
N ILE A 882 -22.18 30.75 17.51
CA ILE A 882 -22.27 31.66 16.36
C ILE A 882 -20.93 31.81 15.64
N LYS A 883 -19.78 31.81 16.34
CA LYS A 883 -18.45 31.73 15.70
C LYS A 883 -18.30 30.43 14.89
N SER A 884 -18.69 29.27 15.44
CA SER A 884 -18.66 27.99 14.71
C SER A 884 -19.51 27.96 13.44
N LEU A 885 -20.63 28.70 13.39
CA LEU A 885 -21.47 28.81 12.17
C LEU A 885 -20.78 29.58 11.03
N ARG A 886 -19.76 30.40 11.32
CA ARG A 886 -18.98 31.10 10.28
C ARG A 886 -18.08 30.14 9.50
N VAL A 887 -17.62 29.06 10.13
CA VAL A 887 -16.78 28.02 9.49
C VAL A 887 -17.50 27.42 8.28
N LEU A 888 -18.84 27.32 8.28
CA LEU A 888 -19.62 26.83 7.13
C LEU A 888 -19.42 27.66 5.83
N ARG A 889 -18.93 28.91 5.93
CA ARG A 889 -18.56 29.74 4.77
C ARG A 889 -17.42 29.12 3.95
N VAL A 890 -16.62 28.24 4.55
CA VAL A 890 -15.58 27.45 3.86
C VAL A 890 -16.15 26.51 2.78
N LEU A 891 -17.45 26.24 2.79
CA LEU A 891 -18.12 25.41 1.78
C LEU A 891 -18.45 26.19 0.49
N ARG A 892 -18.38 27.53 0.48
CA ARG A 892 -18.62 28.38 -0.71
C ARG A 892 -17.82 27.94 -1.97
N PRO A 893 -16.53 27.53 -1.91
CA PRO A 893 -15.77 27.06 -3.06
C PRO A 893 -16.35 25.80 -3.73
N LEU A 894 -17.02 24.91 -2.98
CA LEU A 894 -17.56 23.64 -3.51
C LEU A 894 -18.58 23.87 -4.64
N LYS A 895 -19.25 25.02 -4.63
CA LYS A 895 -20.17 25.47 -5.69
C LYS A 895 -19.50 25.62 -7.07
N THR A 896 -18.17 25.69 -7.15
CA THR A 896 -17.44 25.65 -8.43
C THR A 896 -17.51 24.28 -9.11
N ILE A 897 -17.67 23.18 -8.35
CA ILE A 897 -17.78 21.80 -8.88
C ILE A 897 -18.95 21.69 -9.85
N LYS A 898 -20.17 22.09 -9.43
CA LYS A 898 -21.37 22.12 -10.27
C LYS A 898 -21.22 23.00 -11.53
N ARG A 899 -20.33 24.00 -11.52
CA ARG A 899 -20.21 25.03 -12.56
C ARG A 899 -19.12 24.77 -13.60
N VAL A 900 -18.19 23.88 -13.32
CA VAL A 900 -17.13 23.47 -14.25
C VAL A 900 -17.44 22.02 -14.64
N PRO A 901 -18.01 21.74 -15.83
CA PRO A 901 -18.48 20.38 -16.17
C PRO A 901 -17.42 19.29 -16.05
N LYS A 902 -16.16 19.63 -16.36
CA LYS A 902 -15.01 18.71 -16.19
C LYS A 902 -14.63 18.43 -14.73
N LEU A 903 -14.89 19.37 -13.83
CA LEU A 903 -14.72 19.18 -12.38
C LEU A 903 -15.92 18.41 -11.80
N LYS A 904 -17.15 18.70 -12.27
CA LYS A 904 -18.36 17.90 -11.96
C LYS A 904 -18.16 16.43 -12.33
N ALA A 905 -17.72 16.14 -13.55
CA ALA A 905 -17.47 14.77 -14.02
C ALA A 905 -16.44 14.02 -13.15
N VAL A 906 -15.32 14.66 -12.80
CA VAL A 906 -14.32 14.07 -11.88
C VAL A 906 -14.91 13.82 -10.49
N PHE A 907 -15.70 14.75 -9.95
CA PHE A 907 -16.35 14.61 -8.65
C PHE A 907 -17.43 13.50 -8.65
N ASP A 908 -18.32 13.48 -9.65
CA ASP A 908 -19.38 12.48 -9.79
C ASP A 908 -18.79 11.06 -9.96
N CYS A 909 -17.70 10.93 -10.71
CA CYS A 909 -16.92 9.70 -10.84
C CYS A 909 -16.38 9.20 -9.49
N VAL A 910 -15.74 10.07 -8.70
CA VAL A 910 -15.28 9.77 -7.33
C VAL A 910 -16.44 9.39 -6.40
N VAL A 911 -17.55 10.12 -6.42
CA VAL A 911 -18.70 9.84 -5.55
C VAL A 911 -19.39 8.52 -5.93
N ASN A 912 -19.43 8.16 -7.21
CA ASN A 912 -19.96 6.88 -7.64
C ASN A 912 -19.04 5.70 -7.28
N SER A 913 -17.72 5.83 -7.39
CA SER A 913 -16.79 4.76 -6.95
C SER A 913 -16.86 4.53 -5.43
N LEU A 914 -17.11 5.59 -4.63
CA LEU A 914 -17.25 5.47 -3.17
C LEU A 914 -18.40 4.54 -2.72
N LYS A 915 -19.45 4.35 -3.52
CA LYS A 915 -20.59 3.46 -3.16
C LYS A 915 -20.14 2.01 -2.94
N ASN A 916 -19.29 1.51 -3.84
CA ASN A 916 -18.74 0.14 -3.73
C ASN A 916 -17.70 0.06 -2.62
N VAL A 917 -16.92 1.12 -2.42
CA VAL A 917 -15.91 1.24 -1.36
C VAL A 917 -16.53 1.15 0.04
N ILE A 918 -17.72 1.72 0.29
CA ILE A 918 -18.39 1.69 1.61
C ILE A 918 -18.58 0.26 2.12
N ASN A 919 -18.93 -0.70 1.27
CA ASN A 919 -19.10 -2.09 1.69
C ASN A 919 -17.80 -2.69 2.23
N ILE A 920 -16.68 -2.43 1.55
CA ILE A 920 -15.34 -2.87 2.01
C ILE A 920 -14.90 -2.10 3.24
N LEU A 921 -15.21 -0.79 3.33
CA LEU A 921 -14.91 0.03 4.50
C LEU A 921 -15.57 -0.51 5.77
N ILE A 922 -16.80 -1.03 5.71
CA ILE A 922 -17.44 -1.66 6.87
C ILE A 922 -16.70 -2.95 7.28
N VAL A 923 -16.22 -3.75 6.32
CA VAL A 923 -15.41 -4.93 6.63
C VAL A 923 -14.07 -4.53 7.25
N TYR A 924 -13.42 -3.50 6.72
CA TYR A 924 -12.20 -2.93 7.28
C TYR A 924 -12.39 -2.46 8.73
N ILE A 925 -13.44 -1.66 9.00
CA ILE A 925 -13.77 -1.19 10.37
C ILE A 925 -14.06 -2.37 11.30
N LEU A 926 -14.79 -3.39 10.83
CA LEU A 926 -15.08 -4.60 11.61
C LEU A 926 -13.80 -5.35 12.00
N PHE A 927 -12.85 -5.50 11.08
CA PHE A 927 -11.55 -6.12 11.38
C PHE A 927 -10.70 -5.23 12.29
N GLN A 928 -10.67 -3.91 12.06
CA GLN A 928 -9.91 -2.97 12.91
C GLN A 928 -10.45 -2.98 14.35
N PHE A 929 -11.76 -3.03 14.52
CA PHE A 929 -12.42 -3.22 15.81
C PHE A 929 -12.00 -4.54 16.49
N ILE A 930 -11.96 -5.67 15.76
CA ILE A 930 -11.48 -6.94 16.32
C ILE A 930 -10.05 -6.80 16.86
N PHE A 931 -9.13 -6.22 16.07
CA PHE A 931 -7.75 -6.00 16.52
C PHE A 931 -7.66 -4.99 17.68
N ALA A 932 -8.50 -3.96 17.71
CA ALA A 932 -8.56 -3.01 18.82
C ALA A 932 -8.98 -3.69 20.13
N VAL A 933 -10.00 -4.55 20.12
CA VAL A 933 -10.39 -5.30 21.32
C VAL A 933 -9.30 -6.31 21.72
N ILE A 934 -8.63 -6.96 20.75
CA ILE A 934 -7.45 -7.81 21.06
C ILE A 934 -6.34 -6.98 21.75
N ALA A 935 -6.07 -5.77 21.27
CA ALA A 935 -5.06 -4.88 21.86
C ALA A 935 -5.44 -4.46 23.30
N VAL A 936 -6.70 -4.12 23.56
CA VAL A 936 -7.20 -3.88 24.93
C VAL A 936 -6.97 -5.12 25.82
N GLN A 937 -7.28 -6.33 25.35
CA GLN A 937 -7.04 -7.58 26.10
C GLN A 937 -5.56 -7.91 26.37
N LEU A 938 -4.63 -7.26 25.67
CA LEU A 938 -3.18 -7.43 25.83
C LEU A 938 -2.53 -6.31 26.65
N PHE A 939 -2.96 -5.06 26.46
CA PHE A 939 -2.21 -3.85 26.86
C PHE A 939 -2.96 -2.87 27.78
N ASN A 940 -4.25 -3.07 28.05
CA ASN A 940 -5.04 -2.27 28.99
C ASN A 940 -4.33 -2.10 30.34
N GLY A 941 -4.14 -0.86 30.79
CA GLY A 941 -3.54 -0.53 32.09
C GLY A 941 -2.02 -0.61 32.16
N LYS A 942 -1.32 -0.84 31.04
CA LYS A 942 0.15 -1.08 31.00
C LYS A 942 0.95 0.00 30.27
N PHE A 943 0.26 1.07 29.86
CA PHE A 943 0.81 2.17 29.06
C PHE A 943 1.07 3.44 29.90
N PHE A 944 1.17 3.28 31.21
CA PHE A 944 1.57 4.32 32.14
C PHE A 944 3.10 4.31 32.36
N PHE A 945 3.67 5.49 32.59
CA PHE A 945 5.07 5.66 32.95
C PHE A 945 5.23 6.80 33.96
N CYS A 946 6.30 6.73 34.76
CA CYS A 946 6.76 7.86 35.54
C CYS A 946 7.74 8.70 34.71
N THR A 947 7.80 10.01 34.94
CA THR A 947 8.87 10.86 34.36
C THR A 947 10.27 10.53 34.88
N ASP A 948 10.37 9.86 36.04
CA ASP A 948 11.61 9.28 36.58
C ASP A 948 11.62 7.77 36.28
N GLU A 949 12.50 7.34 35.36
CA GLU A 949 12.61 5.93 34.94
C GLU A 949 12.97 4.95 36.08
N SER A 950 13.48 5.45 37.20
CA SER A 950 13.77 4.61 38.37
C SER A 950 12.52 4.18 39.14
N LYS A 951 11.34 4.75 38.85
CA LYS A 951 10.08 4.51 39.56
C LYS A 951 9.07 3.75 38.71
N PHE A 952 8.62 2.61 39.23
CA PHE A 952 7.78 1.68 38.47
C PHE A 952 6.32 1.68 38.90
N THR A 953 5.91 2.42 39.92
CA THR A 953 4.52 2.46 40.40
C THR A 953 4.05 3.90 40.65
N GLU A 954 2.75 4.15 40.52
CA GLU A 954 2.13 5.45 40.80
C GLU A 954 2.48 5.97 42.21
N SER A 955 2.44 5.08 43.22
CA SER A 955 2.73 5.41 44.63
C SER A 955 4.19 5.79 44.89
N GLU A 956 5.13 5.37 44.03
CA GLU A 956 6.53 5.78 44.07
C GLU A 956 6.81 7.03 43.23
N CYS A 957 5.95 7.34 42.25
CA CYS A 957 6.08 8.44 41.31
C CYS A 957 5.63 9.79 41.91
N HIS A 958 6.21 10.16 43.06
CA HIS A 958 5.92 11.38 43.79
C HIS A 958 7.18 12.15 44.18
N GLY A 959 7.02 13.45 44.47
CA GLY A 959 8.12 14.36 44.80
C GLY A 959 8.92 14.81 43.57
N GLU A 960 10.20 15.06 43.75
CA GLU A 960 11.10 15.58 42.71
C GLU A 960 12.25 14.59 42.42
N PHE A 961 12.78 14.67 41.21
CA PHE A 961 13.92 13.90 40.71
C PHE A 961 14.89 14.83 39.96
N PHE A 962 16.11 14.35 39.74
CA PHE A 962 17.18 15.10 39.11
C PHE A 962 17.33 14.68 37.65
N VAL A 963 17.15 15.62 36.73
CA VAL A 963 17.51 15.49 35.32
C VAL A 963 18.94 15.99 35.16
N PHE A 964 19.79 15.16 34.57
CA PHE A 964 21.17 15.50 34.23
C PHE A 964 21.19 15.84 32.74
N GLU A 965 21.37 17.12 32.42
CA GLU A 965 21.64 17.57 31.05
C GLU A 965 23.14 17.32 30.78
N PRO A 966 23.54 16.80 29.60
CA PRO A 966 24.93 16.39 29.36
C PRO A 966 25.97 17.47 29.63
N ASP A 967 25.57 18.72 29.35
CA ASP A 967 26.43 19.90 29.35
C ASP A 967 26.38 20.66 30.71
N ASN A 968 25.36 20.41 31.55
CA ASN A 968 25.22 21.09 32.84
C ASN A 968 25.71 20.23 34.02
N PRO A 969 26.79 20.64 34.73
CA PRO A 969 27.28 19.91 35.90
C PRO A 969 26.33 19.97 37.12
N LEU A 970 25.30 20.82 37.08
CA LEU A 970 24.25 20.92 38.11
C LEU A 970 22.93 20.34 37.57
N PRO A 971 22.38 19.28 38.20
CA PRO A 971 21.14 18.70 37.72
C PRO A 971 19.94 19.62 37.96
N ARG A 972 19.01 19.62 37.00
CA ARG A 972 17.72 20.30 37.11
C ARG A 972 16.76 19.46 37.95
N ALA A 973 16.11 20.08 38.93
CA ALA A 973 15.09 19.41 39.74
C ALA A 973 13.73 19.46 39.03
N GLU A 974 13.19 18.31 38.65
CA GLU A 974 11.87 18.19 38.02
C GLU A 974 10.90 17.38 38.88
N LYS A 975 9.60 17.60 38.70
CA LYS A 975 8.55 16.91 39.46
C LYS A 975 8.22 15.56 38.83
N ARG A 976 8.19 14.52 39.65
CA ARG A 976 7.68 13.20 39.24
C ARG A 976 6.20 13.31 38.88
N MET A 977 5.84 12.83 37.69
CA MET A 977 4.45 12.74 37.24
C MET A 977 4.19 11.35 36.66
N TRP A 978 3.14 10.70 37.16
CA TRP A 978 2.60 9.47 36.56
C TRP A 978 1.68 9.85 35.41
N LYS A 979 1.99 9.44 34.17
CA LYS A 979 1.23 9.81 32.97
C LYS A 979 1.03 8.61 32.04
N PRO A 980 -0.10 8.51 31.33
CA PRO A 980 -0.23 7.59 30.20
C PRO A 980 0.60 8.07 29.00
N ARG A 981 1.03 7.13 28.14
CA ARG A 981 1.55 7.44 26.80
C ARG A 981 0.44 8.05 25.92
N CYS A 982 0.81 8.91 24.97
CA CYS A 982 -0.14 9.60 24.07
C CYS A 982 -1.02 8.63 23.26
N PHE A 983 -0.41 7.55 22.77
CA PHE A 983 -1.10 6.42 22.15
C PHE A 983 -1.12 5.24 23.14
N HIS A 984 -2.31 4.72 23.42
CA HIS A 984 -2.55 3.74 24.47
C HIS A 984 -3.80 2.86 24.18
N TYR A 985 -3.98 1.81 24.98
CA TYR A 985 -4.93 0.72 24.74
C TYR A 985 -5.95 0.49 25.87
N ASP A 986 -6.26 1.53 26.64
CA ASP A 986 -7.09 1.41 27.85
C ASP A 986 -8.60 1.28 27.58
N ASN A 987 -9.04 1.56 26.35
CA ASN A 987 -10.39 1.33 25.88
C ASN A 987 -10.39 1.14 24.35
N VAL A 988 -11.48 0.58 23.80
CA VAL A 988 -11.55 0.21 22.38
C VAL A 988 -11.44 1.40 21.43
N ALA A 989 -11.92 2.59 21.80
CA ALA A 989 -11.84 3.78 20.96
C ALA A 989 -10.39 4.31 20.87
N ALA A 990 -9.69 4.41 22.01
CA ALA A 990 -8.27 4.75 22.06
C ALA A 990 -7.41 3.70 21.34
N ALA A 991 -7.75 2.41 21.48
CA ALA A 991 -7.11 1.33 20.76
C ALA A 991 -7.32 1.43 19.23
N MET A 992 -8.52 1.76 18.76
CA MET A 992 -8.78 1.99 17.33
C MET A 992 -8.00 3.19 16.79
N LEU A 993 -7.89 4.28 17.55
CA LEU A 993 -7.08 5.46 17.17
C LEU A 993 -5.59 5.11 17.09
N THR A 994 -5.06 4.42 18.10
CA THR A 994 -3.67 3.96 18.13
C THR A 994 -3.36 3.02 16.96
N LEU A 995 -4.25 2.07 16.68
CA LEU A 995 -4.10 1.17 15.52
C LEU A 995 -4.24 1.92 14.18
N PHE A 996 -5.08 2.95 14.10
CA PHE A 996 -5.18 3.79 12.92
C PHE A 996 -3.87 4.53 12.63
N ALA A 997 -3.24 5.13 13.65
CA ALA A 997 -1.91 5.73 13.52
C ALA A 997 -0.86 4.69 13.08
N VAL A 998 -0.81 3.53 13.75
CA VAL A 998 0.08 2.42 13.36
C VAL A 998 -0.13 1.97 11.90
N GLN A 999 -1.35 2.05 11.37
CA GLN A 999 -1.66 1.72 9.99
C GLN A 999 -1.18 2.77 8.97
N THR A 1000 -1.11 4.06 9.31
CA THR A 1000 -0.62 5.08 8.35
C THR A 1000 0.86 4.86 8.02
N GLY A 1001 1.59 4.20 8.93
CA GLY A 1001 3.03 4.02 8.85
C GLY A 1001 3.79 5.00 9.74
N GLU A 1002 3.14 6.01 10.32
CA GLU A 1002 3.77 7.08 11.11
C GLU A 1002 3.75 6.77 12.62
N GLY A 1003 4.85 7.04 13.32
CA GLY A 1003 5.02 6.92 14.78
C GLY A 1003 4.91 5.51 15.36
N TRP A 1004 4.66 4.50 14.53
CA TRP A 1004 4.44 3.12 14.96
C TRP A 1004 5.66 2.44 15.63
N PRO A 1005 6.94 2.77 15.35
CA PRO A 1005 8.06 2.15 16.05
C PRO A 1005 8.03 2.51 17.53
N GLN A 1006 7.68 3.75 17.89
CA GLN A 1006 7.52 4.17 19.28
C GLN A 1006 6.37 3.42 19.98
N VAL A 1007 5.25 3.18 19.28
CA VAL A 1007 4.12 2.40 19.80
C VAL A 1007 4.51 0.92 20.00
N LEU A 1008 5.26 0.33 19.06
CA LEU A 1008 5.83 -1.00 19.18
C LEU A 1008 6.76 -1.11 20.39
N GLN A 1009 7.71 -0.18 20.55
CA GLN A 1009 8.66 -0.19 21.66
C GLN A 1009 7.96 -0.03 23.02
N ASN A 1010 6.98 0.88 23.11
CA ASN A 1010 6.11 1.00 24.29
C ASN A 1010 5.36 -0.33 24.59
N SER A 1011 4.87 -1.03 23.58
CA SER A 1011 4.24 -2.36 23.73
C SER A 1011 5.21 -3.48 24.15
N MET A 1012 6.46 -3.44 23.68
CA MET A 1012 7.50 -4.40 24.05
C MET A 1012 8.03 -4.16 25.47
N ALA A 1013 8.00 -2.91 25.93
CA ALA A 1013 8.36 -2.52 27.28
C ALA A 1013 7.22 -2.67 28.31
N ALA A 1014 5.96 -2.88 27.86
CA ALA A 1014 4.79 -2.99 28.72
C ALA A 1014 4.87 -4.21 29.67
N THR A 1015 4.74 -3.96 30.98
CA THR A 1015 4.98 -4.97 32.02
C THR A 1015 3.69 -5.66 32.50
N TYR A 1016 3.05 -5.08 33.50
CA TYR A 1016 1.82 -5.52 34.15
C TYR A 1016 0.89 -4.31 34.34
N GLU A 1017 -0.35 -4.56 34.75
CA GLU A 1017 -1.28 -3.49 35.12
C GLU A 1017 -0.70 -2.64 36.27
N ASP A 1018 -0.87 -1.32 36.18
CA ASP A 1018 -0.44 -0.31 37.16
C ASP A 1018 1.09 -0.22 37.38
N MET A 1019 1.89 -0.83 36.51
CA MET A 1019 3.36 -0.79 36.57
C MET A 1019 3.99 -0.18 35.33
N GLY A 1020 5.12 0.50 35.54
CA GLY A 1020 5.89 1.20 34.52
C GLY A 1020 6.58 0.27 33.52
N PRO A 1021 7.09 0.83 32.41
CA PRO A 1021 7.75 0.06 31.37
C PRO A 1021 9.11 -0.48 31.83
N ILE A 1022 9.50 -1.66 31.32
CA ILE A 1022 10.85 -2.22 31.43
C ILE A 1022 11.29 -2.59 30.01
N GLN A 1023 12.36 -1.98 29.52
CA GLN A 1023 12.80 -2.16 28.14
C GLN A 1023 13.05 -3.65 27.80
N ASN A 1024 12.58 -4.07 26.62
CA ASN A 1024 12.68 -5.45 26.12
C ASN A 1024 12.04 -6.55 27.00
N PHE A 1025 11.15 -6.22 27.94
CA PHE A 1025 10.50 -7.21 28.82
C PHE A 1025 9.66 -8.26 28.05
N ARG A 1026 8.97 -7.86 26.97
CA ARG A 1026 8.10 -8.75 26.16
C ARG A 1026 8.27 -8.54 24.66
N ILE A 1027 9.41 -8.96 24.12
CA ILE A 1027 9.68 -8.92 22.67
C ILE A 1027 8.62 -9.72 21.87
N GLU A 1028 7.97 -10.72 22.47
CA GLU A 1028 6.90 -11.51 21.81
C GLU A 1028 5.69 -10.68 21.38
N MET A 1029 5.46 -9.52 21.99
CA MET A 1029 4.36 -8.62 21.64
C MET A 1029 4.53 -7.96 20.27
N SER A 1030 5.76 -7.94 19.72
CA SER A 1030 6.03 -7.45 18.36
C SER A 1030 5.27 -8.24 17.27
N ILE A 1031 4.95 -9.51 17.52
CA ILE A 1031 4.20 -10.37 16.59
C ILE A 1031 2.80 -9.80 16.31
N PHE A 1032 2.17 -9.14 17.30
CA PHE A 1032 0.88 -8.47 17.10
C PHE A 1032 0.96 -7.41 16.00
N TYR A 1033 1.99 -6.58 16.03
CA TYR A 1033 2.21 -5.53 15.02
C TYR A 1033 2.57 -6.11 13.66
N ILE A 1034 3.45 -7.12 13.58
CA ILE A 1034 3.78 -7.78 12.30
C ILE A 1034 2.51 -8.36 11.64
N VAL A 1035 1.66 -9.03 12.42
CA VAL A 1035 0.39 -9.57 11.92
C VAL A 1035 -0.57 -8.44 11.53
N TYR A 1036 -0.63 -7.36 12.30
CA TYR A 1036 -1.45 -6.18 11.99
C TYR A 1036 -1.02 -5.54 10.65
N PHE A 1037 0.28 -5.30 10.43
CA PHE A 1037 0.81 -4.77 9.18
C PHE A 1037 0.49 -5.67 7.96
N VAL A 1038 0.63 -6.98 8.10
CA VAL A 1038 0.30 -7.96 7.05
C VAL A 1038 -1.20 -7.97 6.71
N VAL A 1039 -2.08 -7.67 7.67
CA VAL A 1039 -3.54 -7.64 7.44
C VAL A 1039 -4.02 -6.29 6.91
N PHE A 1040 -3.55 -5.16 7.44
CA PHE A 1040 -4.12 -3.84 7.13
C PHE A 1040 -3.36 -3.14 5.98
N PRO A 1041 -2.17 -2.54 6.20
CA PRO A 1041 -1.32 -2.00 5.13
C PRO A 1041 -1.12 -2.93 3.94
N PHE A 1042 -0.97 -4.24 4.16
CA PHE A 1042 -0.54 -5.17 3.10
C PHE A 1042 -1.65 -5.99 2.43
N PHE A 1043 -2.90 -5.90 2.91
CA PHE A 1043 -4.02 -6.64 2.33
C PHE A 1043 -5.28 -5.77 2.16
N PHE A 1044 -5.73 -5.06 3.21
CA PHE A 1044 -6.88 -4.16 3.08
C PHE A 1044 -6.61 -2.97 2.15
N VAL A 1045 -5.43 -2.35 2.21
CA VAL A 1045 -5.06 -1.27 1.27
C VAL A 1045 -5.02 -1.80 -0.16
N ASN A 1046 -4.47 -3.00 -0.39
CA ASN A 1046 -4.38 -3.60 -1.72
C ASN A 1046 -5.77 -3.89 -2.30
N ILE A 1047 -6.72 -4.38 -1.48
CA ILE A 1047 -8.12 -4.57 -1.89
C ILE A 1047 -8.77 -3.21 -2.23
N PHE A 1048 -8.55 -2.20 -1.40
CA PHE A 1048 -9.11 -0.86 -1.60
C PHE A 1048 -8.64 -0.23 -2.92
N VAL A 1049 -7.32 -0.27 -3.17
CA VAL A 1049 -6.72 0.20 -4.43
C VAL A 1049 -7.21 -0.63 -5.62
N ALA A 1050 -7.28 -1.95 -5.49
CA ALA A 1050 -7.79 -2.83 -6.54
C ALA A 1050 -9.26 -2.52 -6.90
N LEU A 1051 -10.17 -2.41 -5.90
CA LEU A 1051 -11.57 -2.07 -6.14
C LEU A 1051 -11.72 -0.72 -6.83
N ILE A 1052 -10.99 0.30 -6.36
CA ILE A 1052 -11.03 1.63 -6.97
C ILE A 1052 -10.59 1.55 -8.45
N ILE A 1053 -9.49 0.84 -8.75
CA ILE A 1053 -9.03 0.62 -10.13
C ILE A 1053 -10.11 -0.09 -10.97
N ILE A 1054 -10.80 -1.10 -10.44
CA ILE A 1054 -11.93 -1.75 -11.13
C ILE A 1054 -13.02 -0.73 -11.44
N THR A 1055 -13.51 0.02 -10.46
CA THR A 1055 -14.62 0.95 -10.68
C THR A 1055 -14.28 2.07 -11.67
N PHE A 1056 -13.02 2.53 -11.72
CA PHE A 1056 -12.55 3.46 -12.74
C PHE A 1056 -12.39 2.79 -14.12
N GLN A 1057 -12.00 1.51 -14.19
CA GLN A 1057 -11.92 0.75 -15.44
C GLN A 1057 -13.32 0.49 -16.01
N GLU A 1058 -14.26 0.00 -15.20
CA GLU A 1058 -15.65 -0.24 -15.58
C GLU A 1058 -16.33 1.03 -16.10
N GLN A 1059 -16.16 2.16 -15.42
CA GLN A 1059 -16.71 3.45 -15.89
C GLN A 1059 -16.05 3.90 -17.21
N GLY A 1060 -14.73 3.74 -17.35
CA GLY A 1060 -14.01 4.06 -18.59
C GLY A 1060 -14.32 3.11 -19.75
N GLU A 1061 -14.70 1.86 -19.49
CA GLU A 1061 -15.11 0.88 -20.49
C GLU A 1061 -16.58 1.07 -20.88
N ALA A 1062 -17.46 1.42 -19.94
CA ALA A 1062 -18.85 1.78 -20.23
C ALA A 1062 -18.95 3.00 -21.17
N GLU A 1063 -18.12 4.03 -21.01
CA GLU A 1063 -18.01 5.14 -21.96
C GLU A 1063 -17.44 4.73 -23.34
N LEU A 1064 -16.78 3.58 -23.45
CA LEU A 1064 -16.22 3.06 -24.70
C LEU A 1064 -17.15 2.06 -25.42
N GLN A 1065 -18.10 1.43 -24.72
CA GLN A 1065 -19.02 0.43 -25.26
C GLN A 1065 -20.03 0.99 -26.27
N ASP A 1066 -20.23 2.31 -26.33
CA ASP A 1066 -21.09 2.99 -27.32
C ASP A 1066 -20.60 2.90 -28.79
N GLY A 1067 -19.55 2.11 -29.08
CA GLY A 1067 -19.04 1.93 -30.45
C GLY A 1067 -18.66 0.49 -30.80
N GLU A 1068 -19.05 0.04 -32.01
CA GLU A 1068 -18.73 -1.28 -32.58
C GLU A 1068 -17.23 -1.51 -32.91
N ILE A 1069 -16.34 -0.60 -32.50
CA ILE A 1069 -14.94 -0.53 -32.98
C ILE A 1069 -13.98 -0.84 -31.82
N ASP A 1070 -13.08 -1.81 -32.03
CA ASP A 1070 -12.05 -2.16 -31.03
C ASP A 1070 -11.14 -0.97 -30.67
N LYS A 1071 -10.68 -0.93 -29.42
CA LYS A 1071 -9.79 0.12 -28.88
C LYS A 1071 -8.52 0.31 -29.70
N ASN A 1072 -7.94 -0.77 -30.24
CA ASN A 1072 -6.76 -0.68 -31.10
C ASN A 1072 -7.10 -0.11 -32.49
N GLN A 1073 -8.27 -0.48 -33.02
CA GLN A 1073 -8.77 0.07 -34.28
C GLN A 1073 -9.07 1.57 -34.16
N LYS A 1074 -9.78 1.99 -33.11
CA LYS A 1074 -10.06 3.41 -32.79
C LYS A 1074 -8.75 4.21 -32.67
N SER A 1075 -7.80 3.71 -31.89
CA SER A 1075 -6.48 4.35 -31.73
C SER A 1075 -5.69 4.45 -33.05
N CYS A 1076 -5.79 3.46 -33.93
CA CYS A 1076 -5.16 3.46 -35.25
C CYS A 1076 -5.84 4.46 -36.21
N ILE A 1077 -7.17 4.55 -36.19
CA ILE A 1077 -7.96 5.51 -36.97
C ILE A 1077 -7.64 6.93 -36.51
N ASP A 1078 -7.68 7.21 -35.21
CA ASP A 1078 -7.36 8.52 -34.62
C ASP A 1078 -5.93 8.94 -34.95
N PHE A 1079 -4.95 8.02 -34.87
CA PHE A 1079 -3.58 8.29 -35.30
C PHE A 1079 -3.50 8.60 -36.80
N THR A 1080 -4.19 7.84 -37.64
CA THR A 1080 -4.17 8.01 -39.10
C THR A 1080 -4.80 9.34 -39.53
N ILE A 1081 -5.89 9.77 -38.88
CA ILE A 1081 -6.56 11.06 -39.11
C ILE A 1081 -5.72 12.21 -38.53
N GLY A 1082 -5.11 12.03 -37.36
CA GLY A 1082 -4.31 13.05 -36.67
C GLY A 1082 -2.89 13.24 -37.22
N ALA A 1083 -2.35 12.28 -37.98
CA ALA A 1083 -0.99 12.28 -38.47
C ALA A 1083 -0.72 13.47 -39.43
N ARG A 1084 0.29 14.27 -39.10
CA ARG A 1084 0.81 15.35 -39.96
C ARG A 1084 2.25 15.05 -40.40
N PRO A 1085 2.66 15.41 -41.62
CA PRO A 1085 4.00 15.14 -42.11
C PRO A 1085 5.06 15.87 -41.27
N LEU A 1086 6.16 15.18 -40.97
CA LEU A 1086 7.24 15.72 -40.14
C LEU A 1086 8.10 16.72 -40.95
N GLU A 1087 7.91 18.02 -40.71
CA GLU A 1087 8.68 19.07 -41.38
C GLU A 1087 10.15 19.12 -40.89
N ARG A 1088 11.08 18.60 -41.68
CA ARG A 1088 12.53 18.80 -41.48
C ARG A 1088 13.06 19.88 -42.42
N TYR A 1089 13.54 21.00 -41.86
CA TYR A 1089 14.14 22.07 -42.68
C TYR A 1089 15.48 21.65 -43.30
N MET A 1090 15.59 21.78 -44.62
CA MET A 1090 16.81 21.56 -45.40
C MET A 1090 17.12 22.82 -46.24
N PRO A 1091 18.35 23.37 -46.22
CA PRO A 1091 18.71 24.52 -47.04
C PRO A 1091 18.71 24.22 -48.55
N ASN A 1092 17.96 25.00 -49.34
CA ASN A 1092 17.73 24.76 -50.78
C ASN A 1092 19.02 24.73 -51.64
N LYS A 1093 20.08 25.48 -51.26
CA LYS A 1093 21.31 25.62 -52.05
C LYS A 1093 22.43 24.73 -51.50
N ARG A 1094 22.64 23.53 -52.09
CA ARG A 1094 23.66 22.55 -51.66
C ARG A 1094 25.11 23.09 -51.65
N ASN A 1095 25.45 24.02 -52.53
CA ASN A 1095 26.80 24.63 -52.55
C ASN A 1095 26.97 25.81 -51.57
N SER A 1096 25.91 26.20 -50.85
CA SER A 1096 25.99 27.31 -49.88
C SER A 1096 26.76 26.89 -48.62
N PHE A 1097 27.48 27.86 -48.04
CA PHE A 1097 28.07 27.75 -46.71
C PHE A 1097 27.03 27.32 -45.65
N LYS A 1098 25.78 27.81 -45.77
CA LYS A 1098 24.65 27.39 -44.91
C LYS A 1098 24.37 25.89 -44.98
N TYR A 1099 24.46 25.26 -46.16
CA TYR A 1099 24.27 23.81 -46.31
C TYR A 1099 25.43 23.02 -45.71
N LYS A 1100 26.66 23.52 -45.84
CA LYS A 1100 27.84 22.91 -45.19
C LYS A 1100 27.72 22.91 -43.66
N ILE A 1101 27.34 24.04 -43.06
CA ILE A 1101 27.08 24.12 -41.61
C ILE A 1101 25.91 23.22 -41.21
N TRP A 1102 24.78 23.28 -41.92
CA TRP A 1102 23.63 22.41 -41.64
C TRP A 1102 23.98 20.92 -41.68
N ARG A 1103 24.82 20.48 -42.62
CA ARG A 1103 25.31 19.09 -42.70
C ARG A 1103 26.15 18.69 -41.47
N ILE A 1104 26.89 19.62 -40.88
CA ILE A 1104 27.67 19.38 -39.64
C ILE A 1104 26.73 19.33 -38.43
N VAL A 1105 25.87 20.33 -38.27
CA VAL A 1105 24.95 20.46 -37.12
C VAL A 1105 23.96 19.30 -37.02
N VAL A 1106 23.51 18.74 -38.15
CA VAL A 1106 22.60 17.59 -38.21
C VAL A 1106 23.35 16.24 -38.20
N SER A 1107 24.69 16.24 -38.11
CA SER A 1107 25.47 15.00 -38.10
C SER A 1107 25.50 14.34 -36.70
N THR A 1108 25.43 13.01 -36.66
CA THR A 1108 25.50 12.26 -35.40
C THR A 1108 26.78 12.49 -34.59
N PRO A 1109 27.99 12.69 -35.18
CA PRO A 1109 29.18 13.01 -34.40
C PRO A 1109 29.09 14.37 -33.70
N PHE A 1110 28.42 15.35 -34.29
CA PHE A 1110 28.19 16.65 -33.65
C PHE A 1110 27.22 16.53 -32.47
N GLU A 1111 26.13 15.76 -32.60
CA GLU A 1111 25.24 15.50 -31.46
C GLU A 1111 25.94 14.75 -30.31
N TYR A 1112 26.78 13.74 -30.62
CA TYR A 1112 27.58 13.07 -29.59
C TYR A 1112 28.64 13.98 -28.95
N PHE A 1113 29.26 14.88 -29.70
CA PHE A 1113 30.22 15.85 -29.17
C PHE A 1113 29.56 16.79 -28.15
N ILE A 1114 28.40 17.38 -28.49
CA ILE A 1114 27.62 18.20 -27.56
C ILE A 1114 27.19 17.40 -26.33
N MET A 1115 26.76 16.14 -26.51
CA MET A 1115 26.38 15.26 -25.40
C MET A 1115 27.54 15.05 -24.41
N MET A 1116 28.76 14.82 -24.92
CA MET A 1116 29.95 14.69 -24.06
C MET A 1116 30.28 16.01 -23.36
N LEU A 1117 30.13 17.16 -24.03
CA LEU A 1117 30.31 18.47 -23.37
C LEU A 1117 29.30 18.69 -22.23
N ILE A 1118 28.04 18.26 -22.37
CA ILE A 1118 27.05 18.32 -21.30
C ILE A 1118 27.49 17.45 -20.13
N VAL A 1119 27.89 16.19 -20.38
CA VAL A 1119 28.36 15.27 -19.32
C VAL A 1119 29.58 15.84 -18.58
N PHE A 1120 30.57 16.38 -19.29
CA PHE A 1120 31.74 17.00 -18.66
C PHE A 1120 31.37 18.28 -17.88
N ASN A 1121 30.45 19.10 -18.37
CA ASN A 1121 29.98 20.26 -17.62
C ASN A 1121 29.24 19.84 -16.34
N THR A 1122 28.43 18.78 -16.39
CA THR A 1122 27.77 18.22 -15.20
C THR A 1122 28.77 17.69 -14.19
N LEU A 1123 29.79 16.94 -14.61
CA LEU A 1123 30.85 16.46 -13.71
C LEU A 1123 31.60 17.63 -13.03
N LEU A 1124 31.82 18.74 -13.73
CA LEU A 1124 32.43 19.93 -13.12
C LEU A 1124 31.51 20.62 -12.09
N LEU A 1125 30.19 20.66 -12.32
CA LEU A 1125 29.25 21.16 -11.31
C LEU A 1125 29.22 20.26 -10.05
N MET A 1126 29.44 18.96 -10.22
CA MET A 1126 29.56 18.00 -9.10
C MET A 1126 30.87 18.10 -8.31
N MET A 1127 31.91 18.77 -8.85
CA MET A 1127 33.21 18.94 -8.19
C MET A 1127 33.25 20.09 -7.17
N LYS A 1128 32.19 20.89 -7.06
CA LYS A 1128 32.06 21.92 -6.02
C LYS A 1128 31.86 21.26 -4.65
N TYR A 1129 32.57 21.76 -3.64
CA TYR A 1129 32.39 21.37 -2.23
C TYR A 1129 32.74 22.53 -1.27
N ARG A 1130 32.26 22.48 -0.02
CA ARG A 1130 32.55 23.49 1.03
C ARG A 1130 34.05 23.54 1.36
N GLU A 1131 34.59 24.73 1.63
CA GLU A 1131 36.03 24.95 1.88
C GLU A 1131 36.94 24.47 0.73
N ALA A 1132 36.47 24.57 -0.52
CA ALA A 1132 37.31 24.38 -1.69
C ALA A 1132 38.49 25.38 -1.68
N PRO A 1133 39.74 24.95 -1.96
CA PRO A 1133 40.86 25.87 -2.12
C PRO A 1133 40.54 26.90 -3.20
N ALA A 1134 40.86 28.18 -2.97
CA ALA A 1134 40.55 29.27 -3.92
C ALA A 1134 41.00 28.97 -5.37
N LEU A 1135 42.15 28.32 -5.54
CA LEU A 1135 42.65 27.88 -6.86
C LEU A 1135 41.70 26.89 -7.57
N LEU A 1136 40.99 26.02 -6.84
CA LEU A 1136 39.97 25.14 -7.42
C LEU A 1136 38.71 25.94 -7.80
N GLU A 1137 38.28 26.88 -6.96
CA GLU A 1137 37.13 27.75 -7.26
C GLU A 1137 37.37 28.59 -8.52
N ASP A 1138 38.54 29.23 -8.63
CA ASP A 1138 38.99 29.96 -9.82
C ASP A 1138 38.95 29.08 -11.08
N ILE A 1139 39.50 27.85 -10.99
CA ILE A 1139 39.49 26.88 -12.09
C ILE A 1139 38.05 26.50 -12.47
N LEU A 1140 37.18 26.23 -11.50
CA LEU A 1140 35.78 25.90 -11.75
C LEU A 1140 35.02 27.06 -12.39
N GLN A 1141 35.28 28.31 -11.99
CA GLN A 1141 34.69 29.50 -12.58
C GLN A 1141 35.16 29.70 -14.05
N ILE A 1142 36.47 29.60 -14.30
CA ILE A 1142 37.05 29.69 -15.65
C ILE A 1142 36.49 28.58 -16.55
N MET A 1143 36.44 27.34 -16.07
CA MET A 1143 35.89 26.22 -16.84
C MET A 1143 34.40 26.40 -17.13
N ASN A 1144 33.60 26.91 -16.20
CA ASN A 1144 32.19 27.23 -16.44
C ASN A 1144 32.00 28.31 -17.54
N LEU A 1145 32.90 29.31 -17.61
CA LEU A 1145 32.91 30.31 -18.69
C LEU A 1145 33.28 29.67 -20.05
N VAL A 1146 34.25 28.76 -20.07
CA VAL A 1146 34.63 28.00 -21.29
C VAL A 1146 33.45 27.16 -21.79
N PHE A 1147 32.76 26.40 -20.93
CA PHE A 1147 31.58 25.63 -21.33
C PHE A 1147 30.44 26.52 -21.83
N THR A 1148 30.19 27.65 -21.17
CA THR A 1148 29.18 28.62 -21.61
C THR A 1148 29.49 29.16 -23.02
N SER A 1149 30.77 29.41 -23.31
CA SER A 1149 31.24 29.83 -24.63
C SER A 1149 31.08 28.74 -25.70
N LEU A 1150 31.33 27.46 -25.36
CA LEU A 1150 31.10 26.32 -26.27
C LEU A 1150 29.62 26.13 -26.62
N PHE A 1151 28.71 26.25 -25.64
CA PHE A 1151 27.27 26.18 -25.87
C PHE A 1151 26.74 27.40 -26.65
N LEU A 1152 27.33 28.58 -26.48
CA LEU A 1152 27.03 29.74 -27.34
C LEU A 1152 27.43 29.49 -28.80
N ILE A 1153 28.60 28.90 -29.05
CA ILE A 1153 29.04 28.50 -30.40
C ILE A 1153 28.08 27.47 -31.01
N GLU A 1154 27.66 26.46 -30.24
CA GLU A 1154 26.62 25.50 -30.67
C GLU A 1154 25.33 26.22 -31.10
N CYS A 1155 24.82 27.13 -30.26
CA CYS A 1155 23.59 27.86 -30.50
C CYS A 1155 23.68 28.73 -31.77
N ILE A 1156 24.79 29.44 -31.96
CA ILE A 1156 25.06 30.25 -33.16
C ILE A 1156 25.11 29.36 -34.42
N LEU A 1157 25.80 28.21 -34.37
CA LEU A 1157 25.87 27.27 -35.50
C LEU A 1157 24.49 26.73 -35.88
N LYS A 1158 23.65 26.37 -34.90
CA LYS A 1158 22.24 25.96 -35.12
C LYS A 1158 21.41 27.10 -35.73
N LEU A 1159 21.55 28.31 -35.21
CA LEU A 1159 20.81 29.49 -35.70
C LEU A 1159 21.16 29.80 -37.16
N ILE A 1160 22.44 29.68 -37.54
CA ILE A 1160 22.90 29.82 -38.93
C ILE A 1160 22.41 28.65 -39.80
N ALA A 1161 22.46 27.41 -39.31
CA ALA A 1161 22.03 26.22 -40.03
C ALA A 1161 20.54 26.23 -40.40
N PHE A 1162 19.67 26.46 -39.41
CA PHE A 1162 18.21 26.39 -39.59
C PHE A 1162 17.62 27.74 -40.04
N GLY A 1163 18.24 28.85 -39.62
CA GLY A 1163 17.68 30.20 -39.76
C GLY A 1163 16.62 30.49 -38.70
N PHE A 1164 16.49 31.76 -38.33
CA PHE A 1164 15.71 32.25 -37.18
C PHE A 1164 14.32 31.61 -37.04
N LYS A 1165 13.48 31.66 -38.09
CA LYS A 1165 12.10 31.12 -38.03
C LYS A 1165 12.02 29.61 -37.78
N ASN A 1166 12.95 28.82 -38.32
CA ASN A 1166 12.91 27.36 -38.17
C ASN A 1166 13.57 26.90 -36.87
N PHE A 1167 14.54 27.66 -36.37
CA PHE A 1167 15.20 27.41 -35.09
C PHE A 1167 14.17 27.40 -33.95
N PHE A 1168 13.35 28.46 -33.84
CA PHE A 1168 12.31 28.57 -32.80
C PHE A 1168 11.06 27.68 -33.01
N LYS A 1169 10.95 26.98 -34.14
CA LYS A 1169 9.86 26.01 -34.39
C LYS A 1169 10.08 24.69 -33.64
N ASP A 1170 11.32 24.35 -33.28
CA ASP A 1170 11.65 23.19 -32.44
C ASP A 1170 11.76 23.63 -30.97
N PRO A 1171 10.88 23.14 -30.07
CA PRO A 1171 10.92 23.49 -28.65
C PRO A 1171 12.27 23.22 -27.98
N TRP A 1172 13.04 22.22 -28.43
CA TRP A 1172 14.34 21.91 -27.85
C TRP A 1172 15.40 22.95 -28.19
N ASN A 1173 15.34 23.57 -29.37
CA ASN A 1173 16.24 24.65 -29.76
C ASN A 1173 15.85 25.97 -29.07
N THR A 1174 14.55 26.19 -28.85
CA THR A 1174 14.06 27.31 -28.02
C THR A 1174 14.54 27.18 -26.56
N PHE A 1175 14.46 25.98 -25.96
CA PHE A 1175 14.99 25.71 -24.63
C PHE A 1175 16.52 25.91 -24.57
N ASP A 1176 17.25 25.38 -25.56
CA ASP A 1176 18.70 25.56 -25.70
C ASP A 1176 19.10 27.05 -25.68
N PHE A 1177 18.44 27.87 -26.51
CA PHE A 1177 18.62 29.33 -26.55
C PHE A 1177 18.34 30.01 -25.21
N ILE A 1178 17.28 29.62 -24.50
CA ILE A 1178 16.98 30.14 -23.15
C ILE A 1178 18.10 29.78 -22.17
N THR A 1179 18.59 28.52 -22.16
CA THR A 1179 19.70 28.12 -21.26
C THR A 1179 21.00 28.86 -21.55
N VAL A 1180 21.30 29.13 -22.82
CA VAL A 1180 22.50 29.90 -23.23
C VAL A 1180 22.37 31.36 -22.81
N ILE A 1181 21.23 32.02 -23.05
CA ILE A 1181 21.00 33.40 -22.59
C ILE A 1181 21.07 33.50 -21.07
N GLY A 1182 20.37 32.62 -20.34
CA GLY A 1182 20.40 32.62 -18.88
C GLY A 1182 21.82 32.46 -18.31
N SER A 1183 22.65 31.63 -18.96
CA SER A 1183 24.06 31.46 -18.59
C SER A 1183 24.95 32.68 -18.91
N ILE A 1184 24.62 33.46 -19.94
CA ILE A 1184 25.34 34.70 -20.27
C ILE A 1184 24.93 35.81 -19.29
N VAL A 1185 23.64 35.89 -18.95
CA VAL A 1185 23.13 36.83 -17.94
C VAL A 1185 23.76 36.52 -16.58
N ASP A 1186 23.84 35.25 -16.18
CA ASP A 1186 24.55 34.79 -14.98
C ASP A 1186 26.02 35.26 -14.95
N ALA A 1187 26.77 35.01 -16.04
CA ALA A 1187 28.17 35.43 -16.15
C ALA A 1187 28.36 36.96 -16.09
N LEU A 1188 27.46 37.74 -16.69
CA LEU A 1188 27.51 39.21 -16.66
C LEU A 1188 27.06 39.79 -15.31
N VAL A 1189 26.02 39.23 -14.68
CA VAL A 1189 25.53 39.70 -13.38
C VAL A 1189 26.58 39.52 -12.29
N LEU A 1190 27.33 38.40 -12.34
CA LEU A 1190 28.49 38.16 -11.47
C LEU A 1190 29.63 39.18 -11.62
N GLU A 1191 29.73 39.87 -12.76
CA GLU A 1191 30.81 40.85 -13.04
C GLU A 1191 30.36 42.31 -12.80
N PHE A 1192 29.05 42.59 -12.83
CA PHE A 1192 28.51 43.96 -12.81
C PHE A 1192 27.58 44.32 -11.64
N VAL A 1193 27.12 43.38 -10.81
CA VAL A 1193 26.11 43.66 -9.75
C VAL A 1193 26.56 43.09 -8.40
N GLU A 1194 27.19 43.91 -7.56
CA GLU A 1194 27.76 43.43 -6.29
C GLU A 1194 26.73 43.16 -5.17
N ASN A 1195 25.63 43.91 -5.02
CA ASN A 1195 24.80 43.86 -3.79
C ASN A 1195 23.32 44.25 -3.96
N SER A 1196 22.42 43.39 -4.47
CA SER A 1196 20.95 43.62 -4.29
C SER A 1196 19.99 42.47 -4.65
N PHE A 1197 20.36 41.51 -5.51
CA PHE A 1197 19.48 40.39 -5.88
C PHE A 1197 20.11 39.05 -5.53
N ASN A 1198 19.27 38.07 -5.16
CA ASN A 1198 19.71 36.71 -4.88
C ASN A 1198 20.13 36.01 -6.20
N VAL A 1199 21.41 36.17 -6.56
CA VAL A 1199 22.01 35.71 -7.84
C VAL A 1199 21.92 34.19 -8.01
N GLY A 1200 21.68 33.43 -6.94
CA GLY A 1200 21.54 31.96 -6.98
C GLY A 1200 20.55 31.46 -8.03
N PHE A 1201 19.44 32.17 -8.28
CA PHE A 1201 18.46 31.76 -9.29
C PHE A 1201 19.04 31.68 -10.71
N LEU A 1202 20.01 32.53 -11.07
CA LEU A 1202 20.63 32.51 -12.39
C LEU A 1202 21.55 31.30 -12.57
N ARG A 1203 22.15 30.79 -11.49
CA ARG A 1203 22.99 29.57 -11.50
C ARG A 1203 22.21 28.33 -11.94
N LEU A 1204 20.88 28.30 -11.75
CA LEU A 1204 19.99 27.23 -12.25
C LEU A 1204 20.14 26.97 -13.76
N PHE A 1205 20.43 28.00 -14.56
CA PHE A 1205 20.60 27.84 -16.01
C PHE A 1205 21.83 27.00 -16.38
N ARG A 1206 22.82 26.86 -15.48
CA ARG A 1206 23.95 25.92 -15.62
C ARG A 1206 23.45 24.48 -15.48
N ALA A 1207 22.74 24.18 -14.38
CA ALA A 1207 22.17 22.86 -14.11
C ALA A 1207 21.12 22.44 -15.16
N ALA A 1208 20.29 23.39 -15.64
CA ALA A 1208 19.27 23.15 -16.66
C ALA A 1208 19.82 22.58 -17.98
N ARG A 1209 21.12 22.74 -18.26
CA ARG A 1209 21.79 22.12 -19.43
C ARG A 1209 21.73 20.60 -19.38
N LEU A 1210 21.75 19.99 -18.19
CA LEU A 1210 21.69 18.54 -17.99
C LEU A 1210 20.41 17.93 -18.59
N ILE A 1211 19.28 18.66 -18.53
CA ILE A 1211 17.98 18.27 -19.12
C ILE A 1211 18.11 17.94 -20.62
N LYS A 1212 19.08 18.52 -21.35
CA LYS A 1212 19.35 18.20 -22.76
C LYS A 1212 19.70 16.73 -22.98
N LEU A 1213 20.23 15.99 -22.00
CA LEU A 1213 20.50 14.54 -22.14
C LEU A 1213 19.23 13.71 -22.34
N LEU A 1214 18.09 14.15 -21.79
CA LEU A 1214 16.78 13.47 -21.98
C LEU A 1214 16.33 13.43 -23.46
N ARG A 1215 16.87 14.29 -24.32
CA ARG A 1215 16.61 14.30 -25.77
C ARG A 1215 17.05 13.01 -26.48
N GLN A 1216 18.09 12.34 -25.99
CA GLN A 1216 18.66 11.15 -26.63
C GLN A 1216 17.93 9.85 -26.25
N GLY A 1217 17.42 9.74 -25.02
CA GLY A 1217 16.68 8.56 -24.56
C GLY A 1217 15.32 8.43 -25.25
N TYR A 1218 15.23 7.64 -26.32
CA TYR A 1218 13.97 7.44 -27.06
C TYR A 1218 12.84 6.91 -26.16
N THR A 1219 13.11 5.90 -25.34
CA THR A 1219 12.12 5.32 -24.40
C THR A 1219 11.75 6.31 -23.30
N ILE A 1220 12.75 6.96 -22.68
CA ILE A 1220 12.56 7.98 -21.62
C ILE A 1220 11.71 9.14 -22.15
N ARG A 1221 11.98 9.63 -23.37
CA ARG A 1221 11.19 10.69 -24.01
C ARG A 1221 9.75 10.27 -24.28
N ILE A 1222 9.51 9.03 -24.75
CA ILE A 1222 8.13 8.53 -24.92
C ILE A 1222 7.42 8.51 -23.58
N LEU A 1223 8.04 7.93 -22.56
CA LEU A 1223 7.50 7.80 -21.22
C LEU A 1223 7.17 9.16 -20.59
N LEU A 1224 8.11 10.11 -20.63
CA LEU A 1224 7.89 11.50 -20.20
C LEU A 1224 6.77 12.17 -21.01
N TRP A 1225 6.75 11.98 -22.33
CA TRP A 1225 5.70 12.57 -23.17
C TRP A 1225 4.31 12.00 -22.88
N THR A 1226 4.19 10.68 -22.71
CA THR A 1226 2.91 10.02 -22.34
C THR A 1226 2.39 10.52 -21.01
N PHE A 1227 3.27 10.72 -20.01
CA PHE A 1227 2.87 11.27 -18.72
C PHE A 1227 2.54 12.78 -18.80
N VAL A 1228 3.29 13.56 -19.59
CA VAL A 1228 2.96 14.98 -19.85
C VAL A 1228 1.63 15.11 -20.62
N GLN A 1229 1.20 14.10 -21.40
CA GLN A 1229 -0.16 14.07 -21.93
C GLN A 1229 -1.22 13.75 -20.85
N SER A 1230 -0.98 12.82 -19.93
CA SER A 1230 -1.94 12.54 -18.84
C SER A 1230 -2.09 13.74 -17.88
N PHE A 1231 -1.03 14.53 -17.68
CA PHE A 1231 -1.09 15.82 -16.99
C PHE A 1231 -2.08 16.83 -17.58
N LYS A 1232 -2.61 16.65 -18.79
CA LYS A 1232 -3.68 17.49 -19.34
C LYS A 1232 -5.08 17.16 -18.81
N ALA A 1233 -5.29 15.95 -18.29
CA ALA A 1233 -6.53 15.53 -17.64
C ALA A 1233 -6.50 15.77 -16.12
N LEU A 1234 -5.32 15.62 -15.50
CA LEU A 1234 -5.10 15.83 -14.06
C LEU A 1234 -5.42 17.23 -13.49
N PRO A 1235 -5.48 18.38 -14.20
CA PRO A 1235 -5.63 19.68 -13.54
C PRO A 1235 -6.92 19.82 -12.74
N TYR A 1236 -8.00 19.15 -13.14
CA TYR A 1236 -9.27 19.13 -12.41
C TYR A 1236 -9.20 18.26 -11.14
N VAL A 1237 -8.41 17.18 -11.16
CA VAL A 1237 -8.12 16.35 -9.97
C VAL A 1237 -7.25 17.14 -9.00
N CYS A 1238 -6.19 17.79 -9.49
CA CYS A 1238 -5.33 18.67 -8.69
C CYS A 1238 -6.12 19.85 -8.10
N LEU A 1239 -7.08 20.42 -8.85
CA LEU A 1239 -7.97 21.48 -8.36
C LEU A 1239 -8.88 20.97 -7.24
N LEU A 1240 -9.44 19.76 -7.35
CA LEU A 1240 -10.24 19.14 -6.29
C LEU A 1240 -9.41 18.91 -5.00
N ILE A 1241 -8.17 18.43 -5.15
CA ILE A 1241 -7.22 18.26 -4.03
C ILE A 1241 -6.85 19.62 -3.42
N ALA A 1242 -6.56 20.63 -4.24
CA ALA A 1242 -6.26 21.99 -3.77
C ALA A 1242 -7.46 22.64 -3.05
N MET A 1243 -8.69 22.39 -3.52
CA MET A 1243 -9.91 22.81 -2.81
C MET A 1243 -10.05 22.10 -1.46
N LEU A 1244 -9.70 20.81 -1.38
CA LEU A 1244 -9.71 20.06 -0.12
C LEU A 1244 -8.67 20.62 0.87
N PHE A 1245 -7.42 20.84 0.42
CA PHE A 1245 -6.41 21.50 1.25
C PHE A 1245 -6.81 22.91 1.68
N PHE A 1246 -7.40 23.71 0.79
CA PHE A 1246 -7.95 25.02 1.14
C PHE A 1246 -9.01 24.91 2.24
N ILE A 1247 -9.95 23.96 2.13
CA ILE A 1247 -11.00 23.76 3.14
C ILE A 1247 -10.39 23.37 4.49
N TYR A 1248 -9.47 22.40 4.53
CA TYR A 1248 -8.83 21.99 5.79
C TYR A 1248 -7.94 23.08 6.40
N ALA A 1249 -7.21 23.84 5.58
CA ALA A 1249 -6.40 24.97 6.07
C ALA A 1249 -7.26 26.06 6.72
N ILE A 1250 -8.41 26.40 6.11
CA ILE A 1250 -9.35 27.41 6.63
C ILE A 1250 -10.19 26.91 7.83
N ILE A 1251 -10.25 25.58 8.05
CA ILE A 1251 -10.84 24.99 9.26
C ILE A 1251 -9.80 24.89 10.41
N GLY A 1252 -8.51 24.79 10.06
CA GLY A 1252 -7.40 24.71 11.03
C GLY A 1252 -6.87 26.06 11.51
N MET A 1253 -7.02 27.12 10.69
CA MET A 1253 -6.87 28.53 11.10
C MET A 1253 -8.11 29.00 11.86
#